data_AF-A0A0M8MZA9-F1
#
_entry.id   AF-A0A0M8MZA9-F1
#
_cell.length_a   1.000
_cell.length_b   1.000
_cell.length_c   1.000
_cell.angle_alpha   90.00
_cell.angle_beta   90.00
_cell.angle_gamma   90.00
#
_symmetry.space_group_name_H-M   'P 1'
#
loop_
_entity.id
_entity.type
_entity.pdbx_description
1 polymer ?
#
loop_
_entity_poly.entity_id
_entity_poly.type
_entity_poly.pdbx_seq_one_letter_code
_entity_poly.pdbx_strand_id
1 'polypeptide(L)'
;MRVLLRPSASRLWRSSCYVPARHAATTPFYRPLPEPSVAWRTDDVEEARRVAQAKHMKFQEDEAAELPLLQQRLVELRKERASLEKEQKDVGKAIPALAKAAPSSPDLAAKRERARTLRTALRDLDKTVSDLTARSLAIRSAWPNRVHPDVPVGPESVSQVLRVVDARDATWYPTRVPTLSLPCSIADFEQTATWKEALQANPAHDHLAVAQARRDGAIDMTTGIHTTGPSWPYLMGTMSMMEHAISQYALSKAIQHGFVPVSVPDVIKTDVAERCGFRPRDEVAAQTYFVDTRRMDDTDEASSLCLAGTAEIPLASLVAKQTYSVQETTANEGGFIATHSLPVKLTALGHAFRAEAGARGADTRGLYRIHQFSKVEMFAVTQADASDVMLEALRCVQEDMVQGLGLAYRVLDMSSEELGASAYRKYDIEAWMPGRGSWGEICSASNCTDYQARRLAIKYKKDGQNHYAHTLNATAAAIPRLIVALLETYPSKDHLLLPASLRPFWLGGPTDARVRWLEPNVARHTAATSSHVARRPSQSQASFHTSAQRSSGSLERAKQRIRALAARTGSDPAPLLVAFLALHELTAIVPLFVIAAILALLGGGDVLLEAIDHMVNKFAPKEDAVLHEWIARGRRMATRMCARCDAVLHGEEGAPAAAVWLTSLTAAYVAVKLLLPVRIALSLAWAPATARMFIMPLWRRWTPRRPPST
;
A
#
# COMPACT_ATOMS: atom_id res chain seq x y z
N MET A 1 6.26 40.10 24.07
CA MET A 1 5.31 40.17 22.95
C MET A 1 4.90 38.74 22.60
N ARG A 2 3.80 38.24 23.17
CA ARG A 2 3.29 36.86 23.00
C ARG A 2 2.50 36.80 21.69
N VAL A 3 2.98 36.04 20.70
CA VAL A 3 2.20 35.71 19.50
C VAL A 3 1.41 34.43 19.79
N LEU A 4 0.09 34.57 19.91
CA LEU A 4 -0.88 33.50 20.05
C LEU A 4 -1.00 32.75 18.71
N LEU A 5 -0.36 31.60 18.58
CA LEU A 5 -0.73 30.60 17.57
C LEU A 5 -2.03 29.92 18.05
N ARG A 6 -3.14 30.21 17.38
CA ARG A 6 -4.39 29.45 17.52
C ARG A 6 -4.17 28.04 16.96
N PRO A 7 -4.43 26.97 17.72
CA PRO A 7 -4.46 25.63 17.15
C PRO A 7 -5.82 25.42 16.47
N SER A 8 -5.87 25.33 15.14
CA SER A 8 -6.99 24.66 14.47
C SER A 8 -6.79 23.15 14.67
N ALA A 9 -7.25 22.67 15.82
CA ALA A 9 -7.30 21.26 16.14
C ALA A 9 -8.11 20.51 15.07
N SER A 10 -7.44 19.68 14.27
CA SER A 10 -8.07 18.62 13.51
C SER A 10 -8.69 17.63 14.50
N ARG A 11 -10.01 17.44 14.40
CA ARG A 11 -10.80 16.41 15.10
C ARG A 11 -10.49 14.98 14.58
N LEU A 12 -9.23 14.67 14.25
CA LEU A 12 -8.83 13.37 13.71
C LEU A 12 -8.11 12.48 14.74
N TRP A 13 -7.67 13.03 15.88
CA TRP A 13 -6.81 12.31 16.84
C TRP A 13 -7.30 12.31 18.28
N ARG A 14 -8.58 12.64 18.54
CA ARG A 14 -9.16 12.63 19.89
C ARG A 14 -10.04 11.39 20.13
N SER A 15 -9.47 10.18 20.01
CA SER A 15 -10.04 8.99 20.67
C SER A 15 -9.30 7.65 20.47
N SER A 16 -8.38 7.46 19.52
CA SER A 16 -8.11 6.09 19.02
C SER A 16 -6.71 5.49 19.22
N CYS A 17 -5.82 6.11 19.99
CA CYS A 17 -4.49 5.55 20.29
C CYS A 17 -4.30 5.11 21.75
N TYR A 18 -5.37 5.14 22.55
CA TYR A 18 -5.27 4.76 23.96
C TYR A 18 -5.27 3.23 24.09
N VAL A 19 -4.08 2.64 24.08
CA VAL A 19 -3.86 1.30 24.64
C VAL A 19 -4.19 1.39 26.13
N PRO A 20 -5.17 0.64 26.67
CA PRO A 20 -5.40 0.64 28.11
C PRO A 20 -4.11 0.22 28.82
N ALA A 21 -3.66 1.04 29.77
CA ALA A 21 -2.44 0.85 30.57
C ALA A 21 -2.37 -0.51 31.33
N ARG A 22 -3.40 -1.36 31.25
CA ARG A 22 -3.42 -2.70 31.85
C ARG A 22 -2.46 -3.71 31.20
N HIS A 23 -1.86 -3.41 30.05
CA HIS A 23 -0.83 -4.26 29.42
C HIS A 23 0.62 -3.80 29.73
N ALA A 24 0.81 -2.71 30.47
CA ALA A 24 2.14 -2.11 30.66
C ALA A 24 2.95 -2.64 31.86
N ALA A 25 2.54 -3.74 32.51
CA ALA A 25 3.15 -4.19 33.77
C ALA A 25 3.45 -5.69 33.87
N THR A 26 3.72 -6.36 32.75
CA THR A 26 4.41 -7.66 32.75
C THR A 26 5.30 -7.69 31.53
N THR A 27 6.62 -7.67 31.68
CA THR A 27 7.55 -7.95 30.59
C THR A 27 7.19 -9.34 30.06
N PRO A 28 6.62 -9.49 28.86
CA PRO A 28 6.29 -10.81 28.37
C PRO A 28 7.60 -11.58 28.20
N PHE A 29 7.67 -12.78 28.79
CA PHE A 29 8.76 -13.72 28.50
C PHE A 29 8.85 -13.88 26.97
N TYR A 30 10.07 -13.77 26.43
CA TYR A 30 10.31 -14.00 25.02
C TYR A 30 9.76 -15.38 24.63
N ARG A 31 8.77 -15.38 23.73
CA ARG A 31 8.30 -16.61 23.08
C ARG A 31 8.78 -16.59 21.64
N PRO A 32 9.54 -17.59 21.17
CA PRO A 32 9.93 -17.66 19.78
C PRO A 32 8.71 -17.64 18.85
N LEU A 33 8.96 -17.24 17.61
CA LEU A 33 7.99 -17.39 16.53
C LEU A 33 7.70 -18.89 16.35
N PRO A 34 6.42 -19.27 16.12
CA PRO A 34 6.11 -20.65 15.79
C PRO A 34 6.86 -21.07 14.52
N GLU A 35 7.03 -22.38 14.30
CA GLU A 35 7.60 -22.86 13.05
C GLU A 35 6.80 -22.35 11.84
N PRO A 36 7.48 -21.96 10.74
CA PRO A 36 6.83 -21.59 9.50
C PRO A 36 5.84 -22.64 9.01
N SER A 37 4.64 -22.21 8.62
CA SER A 37 3.60 -23.09 8.08
C SER A 37 3.63 -23.12 6.56
N VAL A 38 4.65 -23.76 5.99
CA VAL A 38 4.79 -23.96 4.54
C VAL A 38 4.12 -25.26 4.12
N ALA A 39 2.80 -25.36 4.26
CA ALA A 39 2.06 -26.57 3.88
C ALA A 39 2.34 -26.95 2.42
N TRP A 40 2.41 -28.25 2.14
CA TRP A 40 2.64 -28.77 0.80
C TRP A 40 1.81 -30.04 0.56
N ARG A 41 1.50 -30.29 -0.70
CA ARG A 41 0.94 -31.52 -1.28
C ARG A 41 1.91 -32.02 -2.34
N THR A 42 1.78 -33.28 -2.75
CA THR A 42 2.65 -33.85 -3.79
C THR A 42 2.65 -33.00 -5.06
N ASP A 43 1.46 -32.58 -5.52
CA ASP A 43 1.29 -31.72 -6.70
C ASP A 43 1.91 -30.32 -6.55
N ASP A 44 2.20 -29.87 -5.31
CA ASP A 44 2.85 -28.58 -5.07
C ASP A 44 4.34 -28.62 -5.45
N VAL A 45 4.96 -29.80 -5.59
CA VAL A 45 6.36 -29.94 -6.00
C VAL A 45 6.54 -29.53 -7.45
N GLU A 46 5.69 -30.03 -8.35
CA GLU A 46 5.68 -29.66 -9.77
C GLU A 46 5.44 -28.15 -9.96
N GLU A 47 4.50 -27.59 -9.20
CA GLU A 47 4.21 -26.16 -9.25
C GLU A 47 5.38 -25.33 -8.70
N ALA A 48 5.99 -25.74 -7.57
CA ALA A 48 7.17 -25.09 -7.02
C ALA A 48 8.36 -25.13 -8.01
N ARG A 49 8.55 -26.26 -8.70
CA ARG A 49 9.56 -26.41 -9.76
C ARG A 49 9.29 -25.43 -10.91
N ARG A 50 8.08 -25.42 -11.45
CA ARG A 50 7.67 -24.54 -12.55
C ARG A 50 7.87 -23.06 -12.19
N VAL A 51 7.47 -22.69 -10.98
CA VAL A 51 7.61 -21.31 -10.49
C VAL A 51 9.07 -20.93 -10.25
N ALA A 52 9.88 -21.82 -9.67
CA ALA A 52 11.30 -21.58 -9.49
C ALA A 52 12.01 -21.38 -10.84
N GLN A 53 11.69 -22.20 -11.85
CA GLN A 53 12.19 -22.02 -13.22
C GLN A 53 11.75 -20.68 -13.82
N ALA A 54 10.47 -20.31 -13.71
CA ALA A 54 9.98 -19.03 -14.22
C ALA A 54 10.65 -17.82 -13.55
N LYS A 55 10.99 -17.92 -12.25
CA LYS A 55 11.72 -16.88 -11.50
C LYS A 55 13.24 -16.96 -11.66
N HIS A 56 13.75 -17.87 -12.49
CA HIS A 56 15.18 -18.16 -12.63
C HIS A 56 15.89 -18.40 -11.29
N MET A 57 15.21 -19.12 -10.39
CA MET A 57 15.70 -19.52 -9.08
C MET A 57 16.12 -20.99 -9.08
N LYS A 58 17.19 -21.31 -8.35
CA LYS A 58 17.66 -22.69 -8.19
C LYS A 58 16.59 -23.54 -7.49
N PHE A 59 16.21 -24.64 -8.13
CA PHE A 59 15.35 -25.68 -7.54
C PHE A 59 16.19 -26.93 -7.29
N GLN A 60 16.20 -27.42 -6.06
CA GLN A 60 16.99 -28.59 -5.67
C GLN A 60 16.15 -29.86 -5.88
N GLU A 61 16.26 -30.47 -7.08
CA GLU A 61 15.47 -31.66 -7.46
C GLU A 61 15.69 -32.83 -6.50
N ASP A 62 16.94 -33.11 -6.13
CA ASP A 62 17.28 -34.22 -5.23
C ASP A 62 16.65 -34.05 -3.85
N GLU A 63 16.64 -32.83 -3.32
CA GLU A 63 16.00 -32.52 -2.04
C GLU A 63 14.47 -32.59 -2.14
N ALA A 64 13.90 -32.11 -3.25
CA ALA A 64 12.46 -32.18 -3.46
C ALA A 64 11.96 -33.64 -3.58
N ALA A 65 12.74 -34.52 -4.21
CA ALA A 65 12.45 -35.95 -4.31
C ALA A 65 12.49 -36.67 -2.95
N GLU A 66 13.19 -36.12 -1.96
CA GLU A 66 13.25 -36.64 -0.59
C GLU A 66 11.92 -36.48 0.17
N LEU A 67 11.11 -35.46 -0.17
CA LEU A 67 9.95 -35.04 0.63
C LEU A 67 8.86 -36.11 0.82
N PRO A 68 8.43 -36.88 -0.21
CA PRO A 68 7.45 -37.95 -0.02
C PRO A 68 7.95 -39.03 0.94
N LEU A 69 9.24 -39.40 0.85
CA LEU A 69 9.88 -40.39 1.73
C LEU A 69 9.96 -39.87 3.17
N LEU A 70 10.37 -38.61 3.35
CA LEU A 70 10.38 -37.96 4.67
C LEU A 70 8.99 -37.93 5.28
N GLN A 71 7.96 -37.60 4.49
CA GLN A 71 6.58 -37.54 4.97
C GLN A 71 6.06 -38.92 5.38
N GLN A 72 6.32 -39.95 4.57
CA GLN A 72 5.96 -41.34 4.92
C GLN A 72 6.65 -41.75 6.22
N ARG A 73 7.96 -41.50 6.33
CA ARG A 73 8.73 -41.83 7.53
C ARG A 73 8.23 -41.11 8.77
N LEU A 74 7.90 -39.83 8.66
CA LEU A 74 7.29 -39.04 9.75
C LEU A 74 5.94 -39.61 10.19
N VAL A 75 5.11 -40.10 9.26
CA VAL A 75 3.83 -40.74 9.60
C VAL A 75 4.05 -42.04 10.39
N GLU A 76 5.02 -42.85 9.97
CA GLU A 76 5.40 -44.09 10.66
C GLU A 76 5.92 -43.82 12.08
N LEU A 77 6.88 -42.90 12.22
CA LEU A 77 7.49 -42.56 13.51
C LEU A 77 6.45 -41.93 14.47
N ARG A 78 5.50 -41.14 13.96
CA ARG A 78 4.41 -40.59 14.78
C ARG A 78 3.45 -41.67 15.28
N LYS A 79 3.17 -42.70 14.46
CA LYS A 79 2.38 -43.88 14.90
C LYS A 79 3.13 -44.68 15.96
N GLU A 80 4.42 -44.93 15.76
CA GLU A 80 5.27 -45.61 16.74
C GLU A 80 5.31 -44.85 18.07
N ARG A 81 5.51 -43.53 18.01
CA ARG A 81 5.48 -42.63 19.16
C ARG A 81 4.17 -42.73 19.93
N ALA A 82 3.04 -42.67 19.24
CA ALA A 82 1.72 -42.79 19.86
C ALA A 82 1.52 -44.16 20.54
N SER A 83 2.06 -45.24 19.95
CA SER A 83 2.04 -46.58 20.55
C SER A 83 2.89 -46.65 21.83
N LEU A 84 4.11 -46.11 21.79
CA LEU A 84 5.01 -46.07 22.96
C LEU A 84 4.50 -45.16 24.08
N GLU A 85 3.86 -44.02 23.75
CA GLU A 85 3.21 -43.15 24.74
C GLU A 85 2.05 -43.87 25.44
N LYS A 86 1.26 -44.64 24.68
CA LYS A 86 0.20 -45.47 25.26
C LYS A 86 0.78 -46.52 26.21
N GLU A 87 1.82 -47.22 25.79
CA GLU A 87 2.49 -48.21 26.64
C GLU A 87 3.09 -47.57 27.91
N GLN A 88 3.75 -46.41 27.78
CA GLN A 88 4.30 -45.66 28.91
C GLN A 88 3.21 -45.29 29.92
N LYS A 89 2.04 -44.86 29.45
CA LYS A 89 0.88 -44.54 30.29
C LYS A 89 0.37 -45.78 31.03
N ASP A 90 0.31 -46.93 30.37
CA ASP A 90 -0.16 -48.18 30.96
C ASP A 90 0.84 -48.73 31.99
N VAL A 91 2.15 -48.70 31.69
CA VAL A 91 3.21 -49.05 32.64
C VAL A 91 3.21 -48.11 33.85
N GLY A 92 3.06 -46.80 33.62
CA GLY A 92 3.00 -45.79 34.68
C GLY A 92 1.82 -46.00 35.64
N LYS A 93 0.68 -46.49 35.14
CA LYS A 93 -0.49 -46.86 35.97
C LYS A 93 -0.27 -48.14 36.78
N ALA A 94 0.47 -49.11 36.24
CA ALA A 94 0.68 -50.41 36.89
C ALA A 94 1.68 -50.32 38.07
N ILE A 95 2.68 -49.45 37.99
CA ILE A 95 3.77 -49.35 38.98
C ILE A 95 3.25 -49.06 40.42
N PRO A 96 2.35 -48.08 40.68
CA PRO A 96 1.85 -47.82 42.03
C PRO A 96 1.10 -48.99 42.65
N ALA A 97 0.29 -49.70 41.86
CA ALA A 97 -0.47 -50.87 42.33
C ALA A 97 0.47 -52.02 42.71
N LEU A 98 1.47 -52.30 41.87
CA LEU A 98 2.48 -53.33 42.13
C LEU A 98 3.38 -52.98 43.31
N ALA A 99 3.77 -51.71 43.45
CA ALA A 99 4.56 -51.24 44.58
C ALA A 99 3.83 -51.36 45.92
N LYS A 100 2.50 -51.19 45.92
CA LYS A 100 1.65 -51.39 47.11
C LYS A 100 1.44 -52.86 47.45
N ALA A 101 1.28 -53.71 46.44
CA ALA A 101 0.99 -55.14 46.63
C ALA A 101 2.23 -55.97 46.96
N ALA A 102 3.38 -55.73 46.31
CA ALA A 102 4.60 -56.51 46.47
C ALA A 102 5.87 -55.67 46.20
N PRO A 103 6.42 -54.99 47.23
CA PRO A 103 7.50 -53.99 47.08
C PRO A 103 8.82 -54.51 46.49
N SER A 104 9.08 -55.81 46.60
CA SER A 104 10.32 -56.47 46.14
C SER A 104 10.09 -57.46 45.00
N SER A 105 8.96 -57.36 44.29
CA SER A 105 8.65 -58.32 43.22
C SER A 105 9.55 -58.14 41.99
N PRO A 106 9.95 -59.23 41.32
CA PRO A 106 10.67 -59.15 40.05
C PRO A 106 9.83 -58.47 38.96
N ASP A 107 8.50 -58.58 39.01
CA ASP A 107 7.59 -57.89 38.09
C ASP A 107 7.64 -56.35 38.26
N LEU A 108 7.69 -55.85 39.51
CA LEU A 108 7.88 -54.41 39.77
C LEU A 108 9.23 -53.92 39.23
N ALA A 109 10.31 -54.69 39.41
CA ALA A 109 11.62 -54.36 38.86
C ALA A 109 11.59 -54.31 37.32
N ALA A 110 10.95 -55.30 36.68
CA ALA A 110 10.78 -55.35 35.23
C ALA A 110 9.95 -54.17 34.70
N LYS A 111 8.86 -53.78 35.37
CA LYS A 111 8.05 -52.61 34.99
C LYS A 111 8.80 -51.30 35.15
N ARG A 112 9.60 -51.14 36.21
CA ARG A 112 10.46 -49.96 36.41
C ARG A 112 11.52 -49.86 35.31
N GLU A 113 12.14 -50.97 34.94
CA GLU A 113 13.12 -51.01 33.86
C GLU A 113 12.47 -50.75 32.50
N ARG A 114 11.27 -51.30 32.26
CA ARG A 114 10.48 -50.98 31.06
C ARG A 114 10.13 -49.50 30.98
N ALA A 115 9.78 -48.86 32.10
CA ALA A 115 9.50 -47.42 32.14
C ALA A 115 10.75 -46.58 31.78
N ARG A 116 11.95 -46.98 32.22
CA ARG A 116 13.22 -46.33 31.85
C ARG A 116 13.51 -46.48 30.37
N THR A 117 13.42 -47.69 29.84
CA THR A 117 13.66 -47.97 28.41
C THR A 117 12.67 -47.24 27.50
N LEU A 118 11.38 -47.20 27.87
CA LEU A 118 10.36 -46.41 27.16
C LEU A 118 10.67 -44.92 27.17
N ARG A 119 11.18 -44.38 28.29
CA ARG A 119 11.57 -42.96 28.38
C ARG A 119 12.72 -42.63 27.42
N THR A 120 13.74 -43.49 27.36
CA THR A 120 14.86 -43.33 26.43
C THR A 120 14.40 -43.45 24.98
N ALA A 121 13.61 -44.47 24.66
CA ALA A 121 13.08 -44.68 23.31
C ALA A 121 12.22 -43.51 22.83
N LEU A 122 11.33 -42.99 23.68
CA LEU A 122 10.50 -41.82 23.35
C LEU A 122 11.35 -40.57 23.12
N ARG A 123 12.39 -40.34 23.94
CA ARG A 123 13.31 -39.20 23.77
C ARG A 123 14.05 -39.26 22.43
N ASP A 124 14.59 -40.43 22.09
CA ASP A 124 15.37 -40.61 20.86
C ASP A 124 14.46 -40.54 19.61
N LEU A 125 13.22 -41.05 19.73
CA LEU A 125 12.18 -40.94 18.71
C LEU A 125 11.71 -39.49 18.51
N ASP A 126 11.50 -38.74 19.60
CA ASP A 126 11.14 -37.31 19.56
C ASP A 126 12.24 -36.50 18.86
N LYS A 127 13.51 -36.78 19.17
CA LYS A 127 14.65 -36.17 18.47
C LYS A 127 14.60 -36.48 16.98
N THR A 128 14.43 -37.75 16.61
CA THR A 128 14.35 -38.16 15.20
C THR A 128 13.19 -37.49 14.46
N VAL A 129 12.01 -37.42 15.08
CA VAL A 129 10.84 -36.73 14.51
C VAL A 129 11.11 -35.24 14.34
N SER A 130 11.77 -34.61 15.31
CA SER A 130 12.18 -33.20 15.24
C SER A 130 13.15 -32.96 14.08
N ASP A 131 14.21 -33.76 13.96
CA ASP A 131 15.24 -33.62 12.93
C ASP A 131 14.65 -33.80 11.51
N LEU A 132 13.80 -34.82 11.31
CA LEU A 132 13.13 -35.04 10.02
C LEU A 132 12.09 -33.96 9.70
N THR A 133 11.39 -33.43 10.72
CA THR A 133 10.46 -32.31 10.54
C THR A 133 11.21 -31.05 10.13
N ALA A 134 12.37 -30.77 10.75
CA ALA A 134 13.23 -29.65 10.41
C ALA A 134 13.80 -29.80 8.98
N ARG A 135 14.26 -30.99 8.59
CA ARG A 135 14.73 -31.26 7.21
C ARG A 135 13.61 -31.03 6.19
N SER A 136 12.43 -31.60 6.42
CA SER A 136 11.26 -31.37 5.55
C SER A 136 10.91 -29.89 5.45
N LEU A 137 10.99 -29.15 6.55
CA LEU A 137 10.70 -27.71 6.56
C LEU A 137 11.75 -26.90 5.81
N ALA A 138 13.03 -27.25 5.93
CA ALA A 138 14.12 -26.57 5.25
C ALA A 138 13.95 -26.62 3.72
N ILE A 139 13.60 -27.79 3.18
CA ILE A 139 13.34 -28.00 1.75
C ILE A 139 12.19 -27.11 1.28
N ARG A 140 11.04 -27.19 1.96
CA ARG A 140 9.83 -26.43 1.58
C ARG A 140 10.01 -24.92 1.75
N SER A 141 10.80 -24.50 2.74
CA SER A 141 11.05 -23.08 3.00
C SER A 141 11.97 -22.43 1.96
N ALA A 142 12.67 -23.23 1.14
CA ALA A 142 13.47 -22.75 0.01
C ALA A 142 12.61 -22.41 -1.22
N TRP A 143 11.37 -22.90 -1.30
CA TRP A 143 10.51 -22.65 -2.46
C TRP A 143 10.01 -21.20 -2.50
N PRO A 144 10.02 -20.56 -3.68
CA PRO A 144 9.48 -19.22 -3.85
C PRO A 144 7.96 -19.22 -3.71
N ASN A 145 7.39 -18.02 -3.55
CA ASN A 145 5.97 -17.80 -3.70
C ASN A 145 5.53 -18.07 -5.14
N ARG A 146 4.23 -18.34 -5.32
CA ARG A 146 3.58 -18.46 -6.63
C ARG A 146 3.75 -17.18 -7.45
N VAL A 147 3.36 -17.22 -8.73
CA VAL A 147 3.39 -16.09 -9.66
C VAL A 147 1.98 -15.77 -10.15
N HIS A 148 1.62 -14.49 -10.21
CA HIS A 148 0.33 -14.05 -10.73
C HIS A 148 0.22 -14.38 -12.24
N PRO A 149 -0.94 -14.85 -12.75
CA PRO A 149 -1.10 -15.22 -14.16
C PRO A 149 -0.72 -14.13 -15.17
N ASP A 150 -1.02 -12.87 -14.85
CA ASP A 150 -0.67 -11.71 -15.70
C ASP A 150 0.82 -11.33 -15.72
N VAL A 151 1.66 -11.91 -14.85
CA VAL A 151 3.10 -11.56 -14.80
C VAL A 151 3.78 -12.03 -16.09
N PRO A 152 4.52 -11.16 -16.80
CA PRO A 152 5.26 -11.57 -17.99
C PRO A 152 6.41 -12.51 -17.59
N VAL A 153 6.50 -13.66 -18.27
CA VAL A 153 7.52 -14.67 -17.96
C VAL A 153 8.82 -14.35 -18.70
N GLY A 154 9.92 -14.22 -17.97
CA GLY A 154 11.26 -14.00 -18.51
C GLY A 154 12.06 -12.92 -17.77
N PRO A 155 13.11 -12.37 -18.40
CA PRO A 155 14.04 -11.42 -17.79
C PRO A 155 13.42 -10.02 -17.66
N GLU A 156 14.13 -9.07 -17.03
CA GLU A 156 13.65 -7.70 -16.82
C GLU A 156 13.14 -7.02 -18.09
N SER A 157 13.77 -7.25 -19.25
CA SER A 157 13.42 -6.60 -20.53
C SER A 157 12.01 -6.90 -21.04
N VAL A 158 11.36 -7.98 -20.57
CA VAL A 158 9.97 -8.31 -20.91
C VAL A 158 8.95 -7.74 -19.95
N SER A 159 9.39 -7.06 -18.88
CA SER A 159 8.51 -6.31 -17.98
C SER A 159 7.68 -5.31 -18.76
N GLN A 160 6.43 -5.08 -18.34
CA GLN A 160 5.49 -4.27 -19.11
C GLN A 160 5.46 -2.84 -18.59
N VAL A 161 5.73 -1.87 -19.46
CA VAL A 161 5.47 -0.46 -19.20
C VAL A 161 3.97 -0.23 -19.24
N LEU A 162 3.34 -0.04 -18.08
CA LEU A 162 1.90 0.16 -17.97
C LEU A 162 1.51 1.62 -18.20
N ARG A 163 2.36 2.55 -17.76
CA ARG A 163 2.05 3.98 -17.77
C ARG A 163 3.33 4.81 -17.83
N VAL A 164 3.27 5.96 -18.49
CA VAL A 164 4.27 7.03 -18.39
C VAL A 164 3.57 8.34 -18.08
N VAL A 165 4.11 9.09 -17.12
CA VAL A 165 3.56 10.37 -16.66
C VAL A 165 4.67 11.40 -16.61
N ASP A 166 4.42 12.57 -17.20
CA ASP A 166 5.33 13.72 -17.13
C ASP A 166 4.75 14.79 -16.21
N ALA A 167 5.13 14.75 -14.93
CA ALA A 167 4.70 15.74 -13.94
C ALA A 167 5.67 16.94 -13.84
N ARG A 168 6.66 17.05 -14.72
CA ARG A 168 7.67 18.12 -14.65
C ARG A 168 7.06 19.51 -14.87
N ASP A 169 7.69 20.52 -14.28
CA ASP A 169 7.27 21.91 -14.43
C ASP A 169 7.32 22.35 -15.91
N ALA A 170 6.22 22.94 -16.43
CA ALA A 170 6.09 23.35 -17.84
C ALA A 170 6.99 24.51 -18.22
N THR A 171 7.38 25.34 -17.25
CA THR A 171 8.26 26.47 -17.48
C THR A 171 9.69 26.02 -17.72
N TRP A 172 10.10 24.91 -17.08
CA TRP A 172 11.43 24.31 -17.25
C TRP A 172 11.48 23.30 -18.40
N TYR A 173 10.40 22.54 -18.58
CA TYR A 173 10.29 21.53 -19.61
C TYR A 173 9.05 21.84 -20.45
N PRO A 174 9.15 22.59 -21.57
CA PRO A 174 7.99 22.87 -22.42
C PRO A 174 7.60 21.65 -23.27
N THR A 175 8.57 20.82 -23.66
CA THR A 175 8.33 19.57 -24.40
C THR A 175 7.84 18.48 -23.44
N ARG A 176 6.65 17.95 -23.72
CA ARG A 176 6.01 16.88 -22.94
C ARG A 176 6.27 15.52 -23.55
N VAL A 177 6.28 14.48 -22.72
CA VAL A 177 6.24 13.10 -23.19
C VAL A 177 4.97 12.90 -24.04
N PRO A 178 5.08 12.43 -25.30
CA PRO A 178 3.92 12.23 -26.16
C PRO A 178 3.05 11.06 -25.66
N THR A 179 1.86 10.93 -26.22
CA THR A 179 1.03 9.74 -25.98
C THR A 179 1.71 8.51 -26.57
N LEU A 180 1.87 7.47 -25.76
CA LEU A 180 2.52 6.20 -26.12
C LEU A 180 1.47 5.09 -26.18
N SER A 181 1.70 4.08 -27.04
CA SER A 181 0.88 2.88 -27.09
C SER A 181 1.30 1.93 -25.97
N LEU A 182 0.51 1.87 -24.90
CA LEU A 182 0.77 1.08 -23.70
C LEU A 182 -0.41 0.13 -23.41
N PRO A 183 -0.20 -1.03 -22.75
CA PRO A 183 1.10 -1.51 -22.26
C PRO A 183 2.01 -2.04 -23.38
N CYS A 184 3.33 -1.99 -23.17
CA CYS A 184 4.34 -2.62 -24.03
C CYS A 184 5.53 -3.11 -23.22
N SER A 185 6.37 -3.99 -23.78
CA SER A 185 7.58 -4.44 -23.07
C SER A 185 8.60 -3.30 -22.92
N ILE A 186 9.50 -3.39 -21.93
CA ILE A 186 10.62 -2.44 -21.82
C ILE A 186 11.44 -2.43 -23.12
N ALA A 187 11.69 -3.59 -23.72
CA ALA A 187 12.43 -3.68 -24.98
C ALA A 187 11.76 -2.89 -26.13
N ASP A 188 10.43 -2.99 -26.28
CA ASP A 188 9.68 -2.24 -27.29
C ASP A 188 9.60 -0.75 -26.95
N PHE A 189 9.46 -0.44 -25.66
CA PHE A 189 9.45 0.92 -25.15
C PHE A 189 10.76 1.65 -25.48
N GLU A 190 11.90 1.00 -25.29
CA GLU A 190 13.22 1.58 -25.53
C GLU A 190 13.52 1.79 -27.02
N GLN A 191 12.92 0.99 -27.90
CA GLN A 191 13.02 1.18 -29.36
C GLN A 191 12.18 2.37 -29.85
N THR A 192 11.16 2.76 -29.10
CA THR A 192 10.28 3.87 -29.46
C THR A 192 11.03 5.20 -29.34
N ALA A 193 11.33 5.85 -30.47
CA ALA A 193 12.10 7.10 -30.48
C ALA A 193 11.34 8.31 -29.87
N THR A 194 10.01 8.27 -29.83
CA THR A 194 9.18 9.45 -29.54
C THR A 194 9.30 9.99 -28.12
N TRP A 195 9.54 9.15 -27.11
CA TRP A 195 9.73 9.64 -25.73
C TRP A 195 11.13 10.23 -25.50
N LYS A 196 12.14 9.77 -26.26
CA LYS A 196 13.54 10.24 -26.15
C LYS A 196 13.70 11.71 -26.53
N GLU A 197 12.82 12.23 -27.40
CA GLU A 197 12.80 13.64 -27.74
C GLU A 197 12.41 14.53 -26.54
N ALA A 198 11.49 14.07 -25.69
CA ALA A 198 10.99 14.79 -24.52
C ALA A 198 11.83 14.56 -23.24
N LEU A 199 12.53 13.43 -23.17
CA LEU A 199 13.37 13.01 -22.06
C LEU A 199 14.82 12.85 -22.54
N GLN A 200 15.47 13.99 -22.77
CA GLN A 200 16.87 13.99 -23.24
C GLN A 200 17.82 13.77 -22.07
N ALA A 201 18.83 12.93 -22.31
CA ALA A 201 19.98 12.82 -21.41
C ALA A 201 20.80 14.10 -21.48
N ASN A 202 21.31 14.55 -20.33
CA ASN A 202 22.21 15.67 -20.23
C ASN A 202 23.27 15.39 -19.15
N PRO A 203 24.46 14.88 -19.52
CA PRO A 203 25.53 14.57 -18.58
C PRO A 203 25.98 15.75 -17.71
N ALA A 204 25.75 17.00 -18.15
CA ALA A 204 26.05 18.19 -17.33
C ALA A 204 25.14 18.31 -16.10
N HIS A 205 24.06 17.53 -16.04
CA HIS A 205 23.13 17.45 -14.92
C HIS A 205 23.51 16.37 -13.91
N ASP A 206 24.66 15.69 -14.03
CA ASP A 206 25.14 14.68 -13.07
C ASP A 206 24.95 15.17 -11.62
N HIS A 207 24.19 14.41 -10.82
CA HIS A 207 23.76 14.86 -9.49
C HIS A 207 24.94 15.18 -8.54
N LEU A 208 26.07 14.48 -8.68
CA LEU A 208 27.28 14.81 -7.93
C LEU A 208 27.80 16.19 -8.36
N ALA A 209 28.05 16.39 -9.66
CA ALA A 209 28.52 17.67 -10.18
C ALA A 209 27.59 18.84 -9.81
N VAL A 210 26.28 18.63 -9.88
CA VAL A 210 25.26 19.60 -9.45
C VAL A 210 25.40 19.89 -7.95
N ALA A 211 25.54 18.87 -7.11
CA ALA A 211 25.71 19.04 -5.67
C ALA A 211 27.04 19.73 -5.30
N GLN A 212 28.16 19.37 -5.94
CA GLN A 212 29.47 19.95 -5.65
C GLN A 212 29.66 21.38 -6.19
N ALA A 213 28.89 21.80 -7.19
CA ALA A 213 28.92 23.18 -7.67
C ALA A 213 28.29 24.17 -6.68
N ARG A 214 27.62 23.69 -5.63
CA ARG A 214 26.92 24.52 -4.65
C ARG A 214 27.82 24.93 -3.50
N ARG A 215 27.49 26.07 -2.88
CA ARG A 215 28.18 26.57 -1.67
C ARG A 215 27.50 26.17 -0.36
N ASP A 216 26.24 25.73 -0.42
CA ASP A 216 25.36 25.58 0.75
C ASP A 216 25.04 24.12 1.10
N GLY A 217 25.61 23.17 0.37
CA GLY A 217 25.46 21.73 0.57
C GLY A 217 26.39 20.95 -0.33
N ALA A 218 26.60 19.68 -0.01
CA ALA A 218 27.47 18.79 -0.79
C ALA A 218 27.11 17.33 -0.54
N ILE A 219 27.50 16.47 -1.49
CA ILE A 219 27.54 15.01 -1.35
C ILE A 219 29.02 14.64 -1.32
N ASP A 220 29.51 14.17 -0.16
CA ASP A 220 30.91 13.78 0.03
C ASP A 220 31.02 12.25 0.07
N MET A 221 31.56 11.70 -1.02
CA MET A 221 31.87 10.28 -1.17
C MET A 221 33.27 9.92 -0.64
N THR A 222 34.15 10.91 -0.49
CA THR A 222 35.57 10.71 -0.20
C THR A 222 35.77 10.41 1.28
N THR A 223 35.07 11.13 2.16
CA THR A 223 35.14 10.89 3.61
C THR A 223 34.67 9.48 3.96
N GLY A 224 33.65 8.98 3.26
CA GLY A 224 33.16 7.60 3.40
C GLY A 224 34.23 6.53 3.21
N ILE A 225 35.15 6.72 2.26
CA ILE A 225 36.25 5.78 1.98
C ILE A 225 37.11 5.55 3.22
N HIS A 226 37.36 6.61 4.00
CA HIS A 226 38.19 6.53 5.20
C HIS A 226 37.44 6.00 6.42
N THR A 227 36.14 6.28 6.54
CA THR A 227 35.35 5.89 7.72
C THR A 227 34.81 4.46 7.65
N THR A 228 34.31 4.04 6.48
CA THR A 228 33.59 2.76 6.35
C THR A 228 33.95 2.01 5.06
N GLY A 229 34.27 2.72 4.00
CA GLY A 229 34.58 2.17 2.68
C GLY A 229 33.88 2.92 1.55
N PRO A 230 33.99 2.44 0.30
CA PRO A 230 33.30 3.05 -0.84
C PRO A 230 31.78 2.98 -0.68
N SER A 231 31.06 3.89 -1.34
CA SER A 231 29.57 3.91 -1.38
C SER A 231 28.87 4.15 -0.03
N TRP A 232 29.53 4.92 0.87
CA TRP A 232 28.99 5.46 2.12
C TRP A 232 29.01 7.00 2.09
N PRO A 233 28.00 7.66 1.49
CA PRO A 233 28.00 9.11 1.31
C PRO A 233 27.74 9.89 2.60
N TYR A 234 28.34 11.07 2.69
CA TYR A 234 27.94 12.11 3.64
C TYR A 234 27.11 13.16 2.89
N LEU A 235 25.88 13.40 3.36
CA LEU A 235 25.06 14.51 2.88
C LEU A 235 25.25 15.72 3.80
N MET A 236 25.60 16.87 3.23
CA MET A 236 25.91 18.09 3.98
C MET A 236 25.01 19.25 3.58
N GLY A 237 24.70 20.12 4.55
CA GLY A 237 23.94 21.35 4.34
C GLY A 237 22.57 21.10 3.69
N THR A 238 22.29 21.80 2.60
CA THR A 238 21.02 21.69 1.87
C THR A 238 20.73 20.29 1.34
N MET A 239 21.73 19.43 1.12
CA MET A 239 21.52 18.04 0.69
C MET A 239 20.94 17.17 1.82
N SER A 240 21.46 17.31 3.04
CA SER A 240 20.90 16.65 4.23
C SER A 240 19.49 17.16 4.56
N MET A 241 19.27 18.47 4.43
CA MET A 241 17.94 19.06 4.60
C MET A 241 16.94 18.50 3.57
N MET A 242 17.37 18.23 2.33
CA MET A 242 16.54 17.60 1.31
C MET A 242 16.16 16.17 1.68
N GLU A 243 17.08 15.36 2.20
CA GLU A 243 16.79 14.02 2.70
C GLU A 243 15.67 14.04 3.74
N HIS A 244 15.75 14.94 4.72
CA HIS A 244 14.70 15.11 5.73
C HIS A 244 13.37 15.57 5.11
N ALA A 245 13.39 16.54 4.19
CA ALA A 245 12.19 17.07 3.58
C ALA A 245 11.43 16.00 2.76
N ILE A 246 12.15 15.20 1.96
CA ILE A 246 11.56 14.10 1.18
C ILE A 246 11.02 13.01 2.11
N SER A 247 11.76 12.66 3.17
CA SER A 247 11.34 11.65 4.14
C SER A 247 10.03 12.03 4.82
N GLN A 248 9.91 13.27 5.30
CA GLN A 248 8.69 13.76 5.95
C GLN A 248 7.53 13.92 4.97
N TYR A 249 7.81 14.33 3.73
CA TYR A 249 6.81 14.40 2.67
C TYR A 249 6.23 13.01 2.35
N ALA A 250 7.07 12.00 2.17
CA ALA A 250 6.65 10.63 1.90
C ALA A 250 5.81 10.04 3.05
N LEU A 251 6.25 10.21 4.30
CA LEU A 251 5.46 9.83 5.48
C LEU A 251 4.11 10.57 5.50
N SER A 252 4.10 11.87 5.25
CA SER A 252 2.86 12.65 5.20
C SER A 252 1.91 12.15 4.13
N LYS A 253 2.41 11.72 2.96
CA LYS A 253 1.60 11.14 1.89
C LYS A 253 1.00 9.81 2.33
N ALA A 254 1.80 8.89 2.86
CA ALA A 254 1.27 7.62 3.39
C ALA A 254 0.19 7.86 4.48
N ILE A 255 0.42 8.79 5.41
CA ILE A 255 -0.56 9.12 6.46
C ILE A 255 -1.88 9.66 5.88
N GLN A 256 -1.82 10.50 4.84
CA GLN A 256 -3.02 11.00 4.14
C GLN A 256 -3.85 9.86 3.52
N HIS A 257 -3.21 8.75 3.16
CA HIS A 257 -3.84 7.52 2.63
C HIS A 257 -4.19 6.49 3.71
N GLY A 258 -4.20 6.90 4.98
CA GLY A 258 -4.67 6.09 6.10
C GLY A 258 -3.63 5.14 6.69
N PHE A 259 -2.34 5.33 6.39
CA PHE A 259 -1.26 4.54 7.00
C PHE A 259 -0.91 5.07 8.39
N VAL A 260 -0.71 4.15 9.33
CA VAL A 260 -0.26 4.47 10.69
C VAL A 260 1.27 4.55 10.71
N PRO A 261 1.87 5.68 11.13
CA PRO A 261 3.32 5.80 11.21
C PRO A 261 3.88 5.00 12.40
N VAL A 262 4.99 4.31 12.17
CA VAL A 262 5.70 3.47 13.14
C VAL A 262 7.19 3.80 13.08
N SER A 263 7.82 3.97 14.23
CA SER A 263 9.28 3.98 14.35
C SER A 263 9.76 2.55 14.60
N VAL A 264 10.65 2.05 13.76
CA VAL A 264 11.09 0.65 13.76
C VAL A 264 12.55 0.51 14.18
N PRO A 265 12.96 -0.64 14.74
CA PRO A 265 14.38 -0.95 14.94
C PRO A 265 15.06 -1.31 13.61
N ASP A 266 16.32 -0.89 13.45
CA ASP A 266 17.16 -1.23 12.30
C ASP A 266 17.96 -2.53 12.50
N VAL A 267 18.19 -2.93 13.76
CA VAL A 267 18.79 -4.23 14.13
C VAL A 267 17.68 -5.22 14.43
N ILE A 268 17.67 -6.35 13.71
CA ILE A 268 16.61 -7.36 13.76
C ILE A 268 17.20 -8.76 13.93
N LYS A 269 16.35 -9.73 14.25
CA LYS A 269 16.74 -11.15 14.24
C LYS A 269 16.83 -11.66 12.80
N THR A 270 17.90 -12.41 12.49
CA THR A 270 18.09 -13.03 11.16
C THR A 270 16.90 -13.89 10.77
N ASP A 271 16.37 -14.70 11.69
CA ASP A 271 15.18 -15.54 11.47
C ASP A 271 13.97 -14.73 10.93
N VAL A 272 13.80 -13.48 11.37
CA VAL A 272 12.71 -12.61 10.88
C VAL A 272 12.96 -12.16 9.45
N ALA A 273 14.21 -11.81 9.10
CA ALA A 273 14.60 -11.46 7.74
C ALA A 273 14.39 -12.64 6.77
N GLU A 274 14.83 -13.84 7.17
CA GLU A 274 14.65 -15.07 6.38
C GLU A 274 13.17 -15.39 6.15
N ARG A 275 12.33 -15.23 7.18
CA ARG A 275 10.87 -15.42 7.08
C ARG A 275 10.19 -14.40 6.17
N CYS A 276 10.76 -13.22 6.00
CA CYS A 276 10.28 -12.22 5.05
C CYS A 276 10.72 -12.49 3.60
N GLY A 277 11.65 -13.43 3.39
CA GLY A 277 12.19 -13.79 2.08
C GLY A 277 13.59 -13.26 1.79
N PHE A 278 14.25 -12.62 2.75
CA PHE A 278 15.62 -12.09 2.62
C PHE A 278 16.66 -13.17 2.95
N ARG A 279 16.59 -14.31 2.25
CA ARG A 279 17.57 -15.40 2.37
C ARG A 279 18.67 -15.20 1.32
N PRO A 280 19.96 -15.20 1.70
CA PRO A 280 21.07 -15.21 0.74
C PRO A 280 20.92 -16.40 -0.22
N ARG A 281 21.07 -16.16 -1.53
CA ARG A 281 21.02 -17.22 -2.55
C ARG A 281 22.31 -18.07 -2.50
N ASP A 282 23.44 -17.42 -2.21
CA ASP A 282 24.77 -17.96 -1.92
C ASP A 282 25.55 -16.93 -1.07
N GLU A 283 26.74 -17.30 -0.57
CA GLU A 283 27.59 -16.40 0.24
C GLU A 283 28.08 -15.18 -0.57
N VAL A 284 28.24 -15.33 -1.88
CA VAL A 284 28.71 -14.27 -2.79
C VAL A 284 27.64 -13.22 -3.05
N ALA A 285 26.35 -13.60 -3.03
CA ALA A 285 25.21 -12.69 -3.18
C ALA A 285 24.54 -12.32 -1.84
N ALA A 286 25.23 -12.51 -0.70
CA ALA A 286 24.72 -12.11 0.60
C ALA A 286 24.58 -10.57 0.66
N GLN A 287 23.33 -10.08 0.63
CA GLN A 287 23.00 -8.65 0.73
C GLN A 287 22.89 -8.15 2.18
N THR A 288 22.90 -9.06 3.16
CA THR A 288 22.60 -8.78 4.56
C THR A 288 23.88 -8.58 5.37
N TYR A 289 23.95 -7.49 6.14
CA TYR A 289 24.99 -7.31 7.15
C TYR A 289 24.61 -8.01 8.46
N PHE A 290 25.49 -8.87 8.97
CA PHE A 290 25.28 -9.58 10.23
C PHE A 290 25.98 -8.86 11.39
N VAL A 291 25.37 -8.88 12.57
CA VAL A 291 25.91 -8.29 13.79
C VAL A 291 26.55 -9.43 14.60
N ASP A 292 27.87 -9.36 14.80
CA ASP A 292 28.56 -10.31 15.67
C ASP A 292 28.30 -9.95 17.14
N THR A 293 27.51 -10.79 17.82
CA THR A 293 27.19 -10.63 19.24
C THR A 293 27.97 -11.59 20.14
N ARG A 294 28.92 -12.35 19.59
CA ARG A 294 29.65 -13.36 20.37
C ARG A 294 30.57 -12.69 21.40
N ARG A 295 30.43 -13.08 22.66
CA ARG A 295 31.55 -13.11 23.62
C ARG A 295 32.24 -14.46 23.47
N MET A 296 33.56 -14.50 23.63
CA MET A 296 34.39 -15.71 23.38
C MET A 296 33.95 -16.98 24.13
N ASP A 297 33.11 -16.89 25.17
CA ASP A 297 32.73 -18.01 26.06
C ASP A 297 31.24 -18.37 26.07
N ASP A 298 30.37 -17.72 25.28
CA ASP A 298 28.93 -18.05 25.29
C ASP A 298 28.61 -19.21 24.32
N THR A 299 28.32 -20.39 24.88
CA THR A 299 27.77 -21.56 24.18
C THR A 299 26.27 -21.45 23.92
N ASP A 300 25.64 -20.34 24.31
CA ASP A 300 24.22 -20.11 24.10
C ASP A 300 23.96 -19.78 22.63
N GLU A 301 22.97 -20.44 22.03
CA GLU A 301 22.39 -20.15 20.72
C GLU A 301 21.74 -18.74 20.70
N ALA A 302 22.52 -17.69 20.94
CA ALA A 302 22.06 -16.32 20.83
C ALA A 302 21.52 -16.12 19.41
N SER A 303 20.24 -15.73 19.31
CA SER A 303 19.60 -15.51 18.01
C SER A 303 20.44 -14.53 17.20
N SER A 304 20.98 -14.98 16.07
CA SER A 304 21.82 -14.13 15.21
C SER A 304 21.06 -12.86 14.85
N LEU A 305 21.75 -11.73 14.97
CA LEU A 305 21.20 -10.42 14.64
C LEU A 305 21.76 -9.95 13.30
N CYS A 306 20.99 -9.17 12.57
CA CYS A 306 21.40 -8.54 11.33
C CYS A 306 20.81 -7.13 11.19
N LEU A 307 21.41 -6.33 10.31
CA LEU A 307 20.86 -5.03 9.92
C LEU A 307 19.77 -5.23 8.87
N ALA A 308 18.63 -4.58 9.04
CA ALA A 308 17.51 -4.70 8.13
C ALA A 308 17.81 -4.06 6.76
N GLY A 309 17.51 -4.78 5.67
CA GLY A 309 17.60 -4.25 4.30
C GLY A 309 16.42 -3.36 3.89
N THR A 310 15.43 -3.21 4.77
CA THR A 310 14.23 -2.38 4.64
C THR A 310 13.40 -2.40 5.93
N ALA A 311 12.66 -1.32 6.20
CA ALA A 311 11.67 -1.25 7.28
C ALA A 311 10.49 -2.23 7.12
N GLU A 312 10.33 -2.89 5.96
CA GLU A 312 9.35 -3.97 5.75
C GLU A 312 9.51 -5.07 6.81
N ILE A 313 10.74 -5.49 7.09
CA ILE A 313 11.03 -6.64 7.95
C ILE A 313 10.57 -6.40 9.40
N PRO A 314 10.96 -5.29 10.07
CA PRO A 314 10.44 -5.01 11.41
C PRO A 314 8.93 -4.69 11.43
N LEU A 315 8.35 -4.13 10.36
CA LEU A 315 6.89 -3.96 10.23
C LEU A 315 6.15 -5.30 10.16
N ALA A 316 6.68 -6.26 9.39
CA ALA A 316 6.15 -7.62 9.33
C ALA A 316 6.25 -8.32 10.69
N SER A 317 7.35 -8.10 11.42
CA SER A 317 7.53 -8.59 12.79
C SER A 317 6.50 -8.02 13.78
N LEU A 318 6.14 -6.75 13.64
CA LEU A 318 5.14 -6.09 14.50
C LEU A 318 3.75 -6.75 14.43
N VAL A 319 3.41 -7.32 13.27
CA VAL A 319 2.13 -8.01 13.05
C VAL A 319 2.24 -9.55 13.15
N ALA A 320 3.43 -10.07 13.44
CA ALA A 320 3.69 -11.50 13.54
C ALA A 320 2.95 -12.13 14.73
N LYS A 321 2.57 -13.40 14.57
CA LYS A 321 1.86 -14.22 15.58
C LYS A 321 0.53 -13.62 16.05
N GLN A 322 -0.11 -12.80 15.21
CA GLN A 322 -1.40 -12.19 15.48
C GLN A 322 -2.53 -12.85 14.67
N THR A 323 -3.73 -12.86 15.24
CA THR A 323 -4.97 -13.24 14.54
C THR A 323 -5.91 -12.05 14.52
N TYR A 324 -6.21 -11.55 13.33
CA TYR A 324 -7.05 -10.37 13.11
C TYR A 324 -8.52 -10.74 12.92
N SER A 325 -9.41 -9.82 13.25
CA SER A 325 -10.83 -9.85 12.90
C SER A 325 -11.05 -9.14 11.55
N VAL A 326 -12.06 -9.59 10.82
CA VAL A 326 -12.50 -8.93 9.58
C VAL A 326 -13.54 -7.87 9.94
N GLN A 327 -13.32 -6.65 9.48
CA GLN A 327 -14.31 -5.56 9.56
C GLN A 327 -14.69 -5.13 8.14
N GLU A 328 -15.95 -4.69 7.97
CA GLU A 328 -16.38 -4.02 6.74
C GLU A 328 -15.80 -2.61 6.71
N THR A 329 -14.55 -2.48 6.29
CA THR A 329 -13.86 -1.21 6.07
C THR A 329 -13.47 -1.09 4.61
N THR A 330 -13.53 0.12 4.06
CA THR A 330 -13.08 0.36 2.68
C THR A 330 -11.57 0.17 2.56
N ALA A 331 -11.07 -0.13 1.36
CA ALA A 331 -9.63 -0.24 1.10
C ALA A 331 -8.83 1.02 1.46
N ASN A 332 -9.50 2.18 1.65
CA ASN A 332 -8.86 3.45 2.01
C ASN A 332 -8.74 3.67 3.52
N GLU A 333 -9.51 2.95 4.35
CA GLU A 333 -9.47 3.07 5.80
C GLU A 333 -8.65 1.91 6.39
N GLY A 334 -7.66 2.22 7.22
CA GLY A 334 -6.90 1.22 7.96
C GLY A 334 -7.65 0.79 9.22
N GLY A 335 -7.76 -0.52 9.45
CA GLY A 335 -8.08 -1.11 10.74
C GLY A 335 -6.98 -0.83 11.77
N PHE A 336 -7.32 -0.91 13.04
CA PHE A 336 -6.39 -0.56 14.11
C PHE A 336 -5.58 -1.78 14.54
N ILE A 337 -4.26 -1.64 14.64
CA ILE A 337 -3.40 -2.70 15.23
C ILE A 337 -3.90 -3.07 16.63
N ALA A 338 -4.29 -2.09 17.44
CA ALA A 338 -4.76 -2.30 18.80
C ALA A 338 -6.07 -3.11 18.89
N THR A 339 -6.94 -3.00 17.87
CA THR A 339 -8.19 -3.78 17.80
C THR A 339 -8.03 -5.06 16.99
N HIS A 340 -6.83 -5.34 16.49
CA HIS A 340 -6.53 -6.45 15.58
C HIS A 340 -7.58 -6.57 14.47
N SER A 341 -7.84 -5.49 13.72
CA SER A 341 -8.75 -5.53 12.56
C SER A 341 -8.04 -5.31 11.23
N LEU A 342 -8.50 -6.02 10.20
CA LEU A 342 -8.04 -5.85 8.82
C LEU A 342 -8.87 -4.77 8.08
N PRO A 343 -8.28 -4.05 7.09
CA PRO A 343 -6.88 -4.14 6.67
C PRO A 343 -5.95 -3.33 7.59
N VAL A 344 -4.77 -3.87 7.94
CA VAL A 344 -3.75 -3.09 8.66
C VAL A 344 -2.90 -2.34 7.65
N LYS A 345 -2.64 -1.05 7.88
CA LYS A 345 -1.78 -0.20 7.03
C LYS A 345 -0.75 0.53 7.88
N LEU A 346 0.53 0.24 7.67
CA LEU A 346 1.64 0.77 8.45
C LEU A 346 2.66 1.46 7.55
N THR A 347 3.23 2.56 8.01
CA THR A 347 4.34 3.20 7.33
C THR A 347 5.48 3.49 8.29
N ALA A 348 6.71 3.37 7.83
CA ALA A 348 7.88 3.65 8.66
C ALA A 348 8.98 4.29 7.82
N LEU A 349 9.64 5.30 8.40
CA LEU A 349 10.98 5.70 7.97
C LEU A 349 11.97 4.77 8.67
N GLY A 350 12.83 4.12 7.91
CA GLY A 350 13.93 3.31 8.44
C GLY A 350 15.17 3.39 7.56
N HIS A 351 16.28 2.86 8.06
CA HIS A 351 17.51 2.76 7.29
C HIS A 351 17.61 1.37 6.67
N ALA A 352 17.86 1.31 5.36
CA ALA A 352 18.13 0.08 4.64
C ALA A 352 19.64 -0.12 4.54
N PHE A 353 20.12 -1.26 5.05
CA PHE A 353 21.51 -1.69 4.95
C PHE A 353 21.63 -2.83 3.94
N ARG A 354 22.39 -2.61 2.86
CA ARG A 354 22.57 -3.58 1.78
C ARG A 354 24.04 -3.68 1.40
N ALA A 355 24.57 -4.91 1.40
CA ALA A 355 25.98 -5.12 1.07
C ALA A 355 26.30 -4.86 -0.41
N GLU A 356 25.29 -4.87 -1.29
CA GLU A 356 25.42 -4.67 -2.74
C GLU A 356 26.50 -5.58 -3.36
N ALA A 357 26.71 -6.75 -2.74
CA ALA A 357 27.68 -7.74 -3.15
C ALA A 357 27.33 -8.23 -4.58
N GLY A 358 28.24 -7.99 -5.52
CA GLY A 358 28.06 -8.31 -6.95
C GLY A 358 27.82 -7.10 -7.86
N ALA A 359 27.44 -5.93 -7.34
CA ALA A 359 27.31 -4.73 -8.16
C ALA A 359 28.68 -4.06 -8.39
N ARG A 360 29.29 -4.28 -9.55
CA ARG A 360 30.49 -3.55 -10.02
C ARG A 360 30.11 -2.74 -11.27
N GLY A 361 30.40 -1.43 -11.31
CA GLY A 361 30.22 -0.63 -12.53
C GLY A 361 29.68 0.78 -12.31
N ALA A 362 29.08 1.36 -13.34
CA ALA A 362 28.60 2.75 -13.36
C ALA A 362 27.49 3.05 -12.33
N ASP A 363 26.76 2.03 -11.88
CA ASP A 363 25.64 2.16 -10.94
C ASP A 363 26.04 2.44 -9.50
N THR A 364 27.30 2.20 -9.14
CA THR A 364 27.85 2.50 -7.81
C THR A 364 28.39 3.92 -7.69
N ARG A 365 28.34 4.72 -8.77
CA ARG A 365 28.73 6.14 -8.74
C ARG A 365 27.61 6.98 -8.09
N GLY A 366 27.98 7.71 -7.04
CA GLY A 366 27.11 8.67 -6.37
C GLY A 366 26.07 8.03 -5.45
N LEU A 367 24.81 8.48 -5.55
CA LEU A 367 23.75 8.10 -4.60
C LEU A 367 22.81 6.97 -5.09
N TYR A 368 23.00 6.47 -6.31
CA TYR A 368 22.03 5.54 -6.91
C TYR A 368 22.04 4.14 -6.27
N ARG A 369 23.23 3.63 -5.93
CA ARG A 369 23.45 2.36 -5.25
C ARG A 369 24.50 2.53 -4.15
N ILE A 370 24.05 2.55 -2.90
CA ILE A 370 24.86 2.79 -1.69
C ILE A 370 24.50 1.80 -0.59
N HIS A 371 25.39 1.60 0.38
CA HIS A 371 25.23 0.55 1.38
C HIS A 371 24.24 0.86 2.51
N GLN A 372 24.06 2.15 2.82
CA GLN A 372 23.07 2.63 3.79
C GLN A 372 22.25 3.74 3.17
N PHE A 373 20.93 3.65 3.32
CA PHE A 373 20.05 4.74 2.89
C PHE A 373 18.73 4.81 3.65
N SER A 374 18.19 6.02 3.76
CA SER A 374 16.85 6.25 4.28
C SER A 374 15.78 5.83 3.26
N LYS A 375 14.76 5.12 3.74
CA LYS A 375 13.60 4.70 2.95
C LYS A 375 12.32 4.84 3.77
N VAL A 376 11.26 5.36 3.15
CA VAL A 376 9.92 5.27 3.73
C VAL A 376 9.21 4.06 3.14
N GLU A 377 8.79 3.15 4.01
CA GLU A 377 8.09 1.92 3.66
C GLU A 377 6.60 2.04 3.96
N MET A 378 5.78 1.38 3.16
CA MET A 378 4.38 1.05 3.43
C MET A 378 4.25 -0.46 3.54
N PHE A 379 3.51 -0.93 4.54
CA PHE A 379 3.24 -2.35 4.76
C PHE A 379 1.75 -2.52 5.04
N ALA A 380 1.14 -3.51 4.39
CA ALA A 380 -0.28 -3.79 4.56
C ALA A 380 -0.54 -5.27 4.86
N VAL A 381 -1.54 -5.52 5.70
CA VAL A 381 -2.08 -6.86 5.96
C VAL A 381 -3.55 -6.87 5.58
N THR A 382 -3.96 -7.82 4.75
CA THR A 382 -5.31 -7.88 4.18
C THR A 382 -5.88 -9.29 4.20
N GLN A 383 -7.18 -9.39 3.93
CA GLN A 383 -7.79 -10.67 3.55
C GLN A 383 -7.29 -11.10 2.16
N ALA A 384 -7.37 -12.39 1.88
CA ALA A 384 -6.86 -12.95 0.62
C ALA A 384 -7.54 -12.37 -0.63
N ASP A 385 -8.84 -12.09 -0.56
CA ASP A 385 -9.66 -11.51 -1.63
C ASP A 385 -9.46 -10.00 -1.83
N ALA A 386 -8.81 -9.32 -0.88
CA ALA A 386 -8.57 -7.89 -0.91
C ALA A 386 -7.14 -7.50 -1.31
N SER A 387 -6.22 -8.47 -1.44
CA SER A 387 -4.80 -8.16 -1.64
C SER A 387 -4.50 -7.46 -2.96
N ASP A 388 -5.13 -7.85 -4.07
CA ASP A 388 -4.84 -7.23 -5.37
C ASP A 388 -5.35 -5.79 -5.43
N VAL A 389 -6.50 -5.51 -4.82
CA VAL A 389 -7.02 -4.15 -4.66
C VAL A 389 -6.08 -3.31 -3.78
N MET A 390 -5.50 -3.89 -2.74
CA MET A 390 -4.52 -3.20 -1.90
C MET A 390 -3.21 -2.92 -2.63
N LEU A 391 -2.75 -3.81 -3.53
CA LEU A 391 -1.57 -3.56 -4.36
C LEU A 391 -1.78 -2.33 -5.25
N GLU A 392 -2.94 -2.21 -5.89
CA GLU A 392 -3.31 -1.03 -6.67
C GLU A 392 -3.40 0.24 -5.80
N ALA A 393 -3.90 0.12 -4.56
CA ALA A 393 -3.93 1.22 -3.62
C ALA A 393 -2.52 1.69 -3.22
N LEU A 394 -1.59 0.76 -2.94
CA LEU A 394 -0.18 1.07 -2.64
C LEU A 394 0.48 1.79 -3.83
N ARG A 395 0.29 1.29 -5.04
CA ARG A 395 0.76 1.91 -6.28
C ARG A 395 0.23 3.34 -6.44
N CYS A 396 -1.06 3.55 -6.15
CA CYS A 396 -1.69 4.87 -6.19
C CYS A 396 -0.99 5.87 -5.23
N VAL A 397 -0.64 5.45 -4.01
CA VAL A 397 0.10 6.30 -3.05
C VAL A 397 1.48 6.68 -3.59
N GLN A 398 2.21 5.72 -4.16
CA GLN A 398 3.52 5.99 -4.77
C GLN A 398 3.41 6.99 -5.92
N GLU A 399 2.42 6.80 -6.80
CA GLU A 399 2.21 7.72 -7.92
C GLU A 399 1.81 9.13 -7.47
N ASP A 400 0.91 9.28 -6.49
CA ASP A 400 0.58 10.58 -5.90
C ASP A 400 1.82 11.27 -5.29
N MET A 401 2.68 10.48 -4.63
CA MET A 401 3.93 11.00 -4.10
C MET A 401 4.86 11.51 -5.21
N VAL A 402 5.16 10.69 -6.22
CA VAL A 402 6.11 11.01 -7.31
C VAL A 402 5.58 12.15 -8.19
N GLN A 403 4.27 12.17 -8.48
CA GLN A 403 3.63 13.29 -9.18
C GLN A 403 3.78 14.60 -8.41
N GLY A 404 3.59 14.58 -7.08
CA GLY A 404 3.77 15.76 -6.25
C GLY A 404 5.23 16.25 -6.18
N LEU A 405 6.22 15.40 -6.50
CA LEU A 405 7.62 15.81 -6.68
C LEU A 405 7.92 16.36 -8.08
N GLY A 406 6.92 16.40 -8.97
CA GLY A 406 7.08 16.95 -10.31
C GLY A 406 8.12 16.21 -11.14
N LEU A 407 8.16 14.89 -11.07
CA LEU A 407 9.09 14.05 -11.83
C LEU A 407 8.40 13.41 -13.03
N ALA A 408 9.16 13.16 -14.10
CA ALA A 408 8.70 12.25 -15.15
C ALA A 408 9.01 10.82 -14.72
N TYR A 409 8.00 9.95 -14.74
CA TYR A 409 8.13 8.59 -14.25
C TYR A 409 7.35 7.59 -15.12
N ARG A 410 7.72 6.31 -15.04
CA ARG A 410 6.99 5.19 -15.64
C ARG A 410 6.64 4.14 -14.58
N VAL A 411 5.55 3.42 -14.83
CA VAL A 411 5.08 2.30 -14.00
C VAL A 411 5.33 1.01 -14.76
N LEU A 412 5.96 0.04 -14.11
CA LEU A 412 6.32 -1.26 -14.67
C LEU A 412 5.56 -2.38 -13.95
N ASP A 413 5.03 -3.35 -14.70
CA ASP A 413 4.67 -4.69 -14.18
C ASP A 413 5.86 -5.61 -14.40
N MET A 414 6.48 -6.01 -13.29
CA MET A 414 7.77 -6.68 -13.32
C MET A 414 7.64 -8.12 -13.78
N SER A 415 8.60 -8.58 -14.57
CA SER A 415 8.68 -9.95 -15.04
C SER A 415 9.01 -10.96 -13.95
N SER A 416 8.81 -12.24 -14.26
CA SER A 416 8.94 -13.32 -13.30
C SER A 416 10.33 -13.41 -12.65
N GLU A 417 11.41 -13.13 -13.39
CA GLU A 417 12.78 -13.14 -12.86
C GLU A 417 13.05 -11.99 -11.86
N GLU A 418 12.29 -10.90 -11.95
CA GLU A 418 12.43 -9.69 -11.11
C GLU A 418 11.53 -9.67 -9.87
N LEU A 419 10.71 -10.71 -9.67
CA LEU A 419 9.83 -10.82 -8.50
C LEU A 419 10.57 -11.20 -7.21
N GLY A 420 11.70 -11.88 -7.32
CA GLY A 420 12.36 -12.51 -6.17
C GLY A 420 11.51 -13.61 -5.52
N ALA A 421 11.88 -14.00 -4.30
CA ALA A 421 11.32 -15.18 -3.63
C ALA A 421 9.91 -14.96 -3.07
N SER A 422 9.61 -13.78 -2.50
CA SER A 422 8.37 -13.54 -1.75
C SER A 422 7.23 -12.97 -2.59
N ALA A 423 7.52 -12.23 -3.66
CA ALA A 423 6.48 -11.53 -4.44
C ALA A 423 5.72 -12.47 -5.38
N TYR A 424 4.39 -12.32 -5.36
CA TYR A 424 3.42 -12.93 -6.27
C TYR A 424 3.20 -12.06 -7.52
N ARG A 425 3.14 -10.74 -7.32
CA ARG A 425 3.12 -9.69 -8.36
C ARG A 425 3.85 -8.47 -7.80
N LYS A 426 4.57 -7.74 -8.67
CA LYS A 426 5.39 -6.60 -8.28
C LYS A 426 5.27 -5.48 -9.31
N TYR A 427 5.05 -4.26 -8.83
CA TYR A 427 5.13 -3.05 -9.63
C TYR A 427 6.34 -2.21 -9.23
N ASP A 428 7.10 -1.74 -10.20
CA ASP A 428 8.15 -0.76 -9.98
C ASP A 428 7.78 0.58 -10.60
N ILE A 429 8.22 1.66 -9.97
CA ILE A 429 8.10 3.01 -10.50
C ILE A 429 9.50 3.57 -10.67
N GLU A 430 9.80 3.98 -11.89
CA GLU A 430 11.09 4.54 -12.26
C GLU A 430 10.95 5.99 -12.65
N ALA A 431 11.85 6.84 -12.15
CA ALA A 431 11.95 8.23 -12.58
C ALA A 431 13.01 8.37 -13.68
N TRP A 432 12.76 9.26 -14.63
CA TRP A 432 13.79 9.67 -15.59
C TRP A 432 14.84 10.52 -14.89
N MET A 433 16.12 10.16 -15.06
CA MET A 433 17.26 10.85 -14.46
C MET A 433 18.15 11.44 -15.56
N PRO A 434 18.03 12.75 -15.90
CA PRO A 434 18.71 13.33 -17.06
C PRO A 434 20.23 13.22 -17.06
N GLY A 435 20.89 13.39 -15.91
CA GLY A 435 22.35 13.27 -15.77
C GLY A 435 22.84 11.85 -16.00
N ARG A 436 22.10 10.87 -15.47
CA ARG A 436 22.34 9.44 -15.69
C ARG A 436 21.97 8.98 -17.10
N GLY A 437 21.00 9.64 -17.74
CA GLY A 437 20.52 9.33 -19.08
C GLY A 437 19.68 8.05 -19.17
N SER A 438 19.11 7.60 -18.06
CA SER A 438 18.27 6.40 -18.00
C SER A 438 17.17 6.53 -16.96
N TRP A 439 16.22 5.59 -17.02
CA TRP A 439 15.22 5.40 -15.97
C TRP A 439 15.87 4.78 -14.75
N GLY A 440 15.39 5.15 -13.56
CA GLY A 440 15.84 4.52 -12.32
C GLY A 440 14.72 4.30 -11.31
N GLU A 441 14.64 3.09 -10.78
CA GLU A 441 13.67 2.65 -9.77
C GLU A 441 13.72 3.52 -8.52
N ILE A 442 12.61 4.17 -8.18
CA ILE A 442 12.47 5.00 -6.98
C ILE A 442 11.44 4.43 -5.99
N CYS A 443 10.56 3.56 -6.47
CA CYS A 443 9.54 2.89 -5.68
C CYS A 443 9.34 1.46 -6.23
N SER A 444 8.91 0.56 -5.36
CA SER A 444 8.56 -0.83 -5.66
C SER A 444 7.38 -1.23 -4.77
N ALA A 445 6.44 -2.02 -5.27
CA ALA A 445 5.27 -2.50 -4.52
C ALA A 445 5.00 -3.97 -4.84
N SER A 446 4.91 -4.81 -3.82
CA SER A 446 4.75 -6.25 -3.97
C SER A 446 3.54 -6.77 -3.21
N ASN A 447 2.75 -7.63 -3.87
CA ASN A 447 1.82 -8.52 -3.18
C ASN A 447 2.57 -9.82 -2.86
N CYS A 448 2.73 -10.14 -1.58
CA CYS A 448 3.42 -11.36 -1.13
C CYS A 448 2.46 -12.51 -0.79
N THR A 449 1.15 -12.31 -1.04
CA THR A 449 0.08 -13.23 -0.66
C THR A 449 0.31 -13.75 0.77
N ASP A 450 0.13 -15.04 1.02
CA ASP A 450 0.37 -15.68 2.30
C ASP A 450 1.83 -16.13 2.54
N TYR A 451 2.80 -15.77 1.69
CA TYR A 451 4.20 -16.23 1.81
C TYR A 451 4.82 -15.85 3.16
N GLN A 452 4.75 -14.57 3.52
CA GLN A 452 5.28 -14.07 4.80
C GLN A 452 4.33 -14.40 5.94
N ALA A 453 3.01 -14.33 5.72
CA ALA A 453 2.00 -14.64 6.74
C ALA A 453 2.10 -16.07 7.25
N ARG A 454 2.38 -17.05 6.38
CA ARG A 454 2.65 -18.44 6.77
C ARG A 454 3.89 -18.60 7.61
N ARG A 455 4.94 -17.82 7.31
CA ARG A 455 6.24 -17.85 7.98
C ARG A 455 6.21 -17.09 9.31
N LEU A 456 5.38 -16.06 9.44
CA LEU A 456 5.25 -15.23 10.64
C LEU A 456 3.99 -15.52 11.46
N ALA A 457 3.19 -16.51 11.05
CA ALA A 457 1.90 -16.86 11.66
C ALA A 457 0.91 -15.70 11.77
N ILE A 458 0.77 -14.92 10.69
CA ILE A 458 -0.19 -13.82 10.56
C ILE A 458 -1.50 -14.38 10.02
N LYS A 459 -2.57 -14.31 10.81
CA LYS A 459 -3.86 -14.93 10.50
C LYS A 459 -5.01 -13.93 10.61
N TYR A 460 -6.15 -14.29 10.05
CA TYR A 460 -7.42 -13.64 10.34
C TYR A 460 -8.52 -14.67 10.54
N LYS A 461 -9.55 -14.28 11.29
CA LYS A 461 -10.71 -15.11 11.56
C LYS A 461 -11.86 -14.72 10.65
N LYS A 462 -12.38 -15.69 9.88
CA LYS A 462 -13.55 -15.57 9.01
C LYS A 462 -14.41 -16.81 9.20
N ASP A 463 -15.72 -16.63 9.42
CA ASP A 463 -16.68 -17.73 9.61
C ASP A 463 -16.28 -18.76 10.69
N GLY A 464 -15.67 -18.27 11.78
CA GLY A 464 -15.20 -19.12 12.87
C GLY A 464 -13.86 -19.82 12.63
N GLN A 465 -13.33 -19.78 11.39
CA GLN A 465 -12.09 -20.43 10.98
C GLN A 465 -10.92 -19.45 10.89
N ASN A 466 -9.71 -19.96 11.07
CA ASN A 466 -8.48 -19.18 10.92
C ASN A 466 -7.90 -19.36 9.52
N HIS A 467 -7.70 -18.24 8.83
CA HIS A 467 -7.08 -18.18 7.52
C HIS A 467 -5.75 -17.42 7.62
N TYR A 468 -4.80 -17.70 6.74
CA TYR A 468 -3.59 -16.88 6.62
C TYR A 468 -3.93 -15.57 5.90
N ALA A 469 -3.48 -14.45 6.45
CA ALA A 469 -3.63 -13.15 5.83
C ALA A 469 -2.73 -13.03 4.59
N HIS A 470 -2.99 -12.03 3.75
CA HIS A 470 -2.05 -11.61 2.73
C HIS A 470 -1.25 -10.40 3.20
N THR A 471 0.06 -10.40 2.95
CA THR A 471 0.94 -9.25 3.23
C THR A 471 1.34 -8.56 1.93
N LEU A 472 1.46 -7.25 2.00
CA LEU A 472 1.93 -6.41 0.92
C LEU A 472 2.93 -5.40 1.45
N ASN A 473 3.95 -5.10 0.65
CA ASN A 473 4.93 -4.08 0.93
C ASN A 473 4.98 -3.08 -0.23
N ALA A 474 5.39 -1.86 0.06
CA ALA A 474 5.71 -0.89 -0.96
C ALA A 474 6.71 0.14 -0.43
N THR A 475 7.80 0.33 -1.16
CA THR A 475 8.67 1.50 -0.99
C THR A 475 7.86 2.74 -1.34
N ALA A 476 7.47 3.55 -0.35
CA ALA A 476 6.89 4.86 -0.64
C ALA A 476 7.97 5.73 -1.30
N ALA A 477 9.16 5.82 -0.69
CA ALA A 477 10.25 6.66 -1.19
C ALA A 477 11.63 6.06 -0.91
N ALA A 478 12.40 5.78 -1.96
CA ALA A 478 13.84 5.56 -1.87
C ALA A 478 14.58 6.92 -1.92
N ILE A 479 14.93 7.45 -0.75
CA ILE A 479 15.32 8.87 -0.62
C ILE A 479 16.55 9.24 -1.46
N PRO A 480 17.66 8.47 -1.49
CA PRO A 480 18.82 8.85 -2.30
C PRO A 480 18.51 8.95 -3.79
N ARG A 481 17.74 8.01 -4.33
CA ARG A 481 17.38 8.00 -5.75
C ARG A 481 16.42 9.14 -6.11
N LEU A 482 15.56 9.55 -5.17
CA LEU A 482 14.75 10.77 -5.33
C LEU A 482 15.59 12.04 -5.28
N ILE A 483 16.63 12.10 -4.44
CA ILE A 483 17.60 13.21 -4.44
C ILE A 483 18.29 13.30 -5.81
N VAL A 484 18.75 12.15 -6.36
CA VAL A 484 19.29 12.10 -7.73
C VAL A 484 18.26 12.65 -8.71
N ALA A 485 17.06 12.07 -8.78
CA ALA A 485 16.04 12.49 -9.74
C ALA A 485 15.72 14.00 -9.66
N LEU A 486 15.62 14.57 -8.46
CA LEU A 486 15.34 16.00 -8.25
C LEU A 486 16.51 16.89 -8.70
N LEU A 487 17.73 16.56 -8.31
CA LEU A 487 18.92 17.35 -8.67
C LEU A 487 19.17 17.35 -10.19
N GLU A 488 18.99 16.19 -10.84
CA GLU A 488 19.23 16.06 -12.27
C GLU A 488 18.08 16.64 -13.12
N THR A 489 16.84 16.62 -12.60
CA THR A 489 15.68 17.22 -13.27
C THR A 489 15.68 18.74 -13.14
N TYR A 490 16.10 19.31 -12.01
CA TYR A 490 16.09 20.75 -11.80
C TYR A 490 17.47 21.28 -11.37
N PRO A 491 18.50 21.15 -12.22
CA PRO A 491 19.85 21.57 -11.86
C PRO A 491 19.93 23.09 -11.77
N SER A 492 20.58 23.57 -10.72
CA SER A 492 20.90 24.99 -10.56
C SER A 492 22.11 25.19 -9.67
N LYS A 493 22.95 26.14 -10.06
CA LYS A 493 24.18 26.52 -9.32
C LYS A 493 23.90 27.56 -8.24
N ASP A 494 22.84 28.37 -8.40
CA ASP A 494 22.56 29.52 -7.54
C ASP A 494 21.60 29.16 -6.39
N HIS A 495 20.49 28.49 -6.72
CA HIS A 495 19.45 28.11 -5.77
C HIS A 495 19.14 26.62 -5.92
N LEU A 496 18.58 26.01 -4.89
CA LEU A 496 18.05 24.66 -4.99
C LEU A 496 16.62 24.75 -5.53
N LEU A 497 16.38 24.15 -6.68
CA LEU A 497 15.05 24.15 -7.30
C LEU A 497 14.27 22.94 -6.79
N LEU A 498 13.27 23.18 -5.94
CA LEU A 498 12.49 22.11 -5.32
C LEU A 498 11.00 22.27 -5.58
N PRO A 499 10.26 21.16 -5.76
CA PRO A 499 8.80 21.18 -5.79
C PRO A 499 8.22 21.84 -4.54
N ALA A 500 7.21 22.70 -4.70
CA ALA A 500 6.55 23.38 -3.60
C ALA A 500 5.86 22.42 -2.61
N SER A 501 5.62 21.17 -3.01
CA SER A 501 5.14 20.09 -2.13
C SER A 501 6.12 19.77 -0.98
N LEU A 502 7.42 20.02 -1.16
CA LEU A 502 8.44 19.83 -0.12
C LEU A 502 8.52 21.03 0.84
N ARG A 503 7.94 22.19 0.49
CA ARG A 503 8.02 23.44 1.27
C ARG A 503 7.58 23.29 2.74
N PRO A 504 6.49 22.58 3.09
CA PRO A 504 6.08 22.40 4.48
C PRO A 504 7.08 21.60 5.33
N PHE A 505 7.98 20.85 4.68
CA PHE A 505 8.91 19.92 5.33
C PHE A 505 10.35 20.42 5.32
N TRP A 506 10.60 21.59 4.72
CA TRP A 506 11.93 22.17 4.63
C TRP A 506 12.38 22.77 5.97
N LEU A 507 13.48 22.25 6.51
CA LEU A 507 14.01 22.65 7.82
C LEU A 507 14.46 24.12 7.87
N GLY A 508 14.85 24.70 6.73
CA GLY A 508 15.27 26.10 6.64
C GLY A 508 14.12 27.10 6.65
N GLY A 509 12.88 26.61 6.71
CA GLY A 509 11.66 27.41 6.64
C GLY A 509 11.21 27.73 5.20
N PRO A 510 9.96 28.17 5.03
CA PRO A 510 9.36 28.35 3.70
C PRO A 510 9.98 29.49 2.88
N THR A 511 10.72 30.40 3.53
CA THR A 511 11.35 31.59 2.92
C THR A 511 12.88 31.48 2.84
N ASP A 512 13.44 30.28 2.94
CA ASP A 512 14.88 30.06 2.81
C ASP A 512 15.37 30.55 1.44
N ALA A 513 16.24 31.56 1.43
CA ALA A 513 16.75 32.18 0.20
C ALA A 513 17.59 31.22 -0.66
N ARG A 514 18.05 30.10 -0.09
CA ARG A 514 18.79 29.06 -0.80
C ARG A 514 17.89 28.21 -1.70
N VAL A 515 16.58 28.19 -1.44
CA VAL A 515 15.63 27.35 -2.18
C VAL A 515 14.69 28.22 -3.01
N ARG A 516 14.56 27.88 -4.29
CA ARG A 516 13.50 28.42 -5.14
C ARG A 516 12.48 27.32 -5.40
N TRP A 517 11.26 27.59 -4.98
CA TRP A 517 10.19 26.62 -5.08
C TRP A 517 9.54 26.61 -6.48
N LEU A 518 9.34 25.42 -7.02
CA LEU A 518 8.61 25.15 -8.26
C LEU A 518 7.14 24.93 -7.93
N GLU A 519 6.26 25.79 -8.46
CA GLU A 519 4.84 25.68 -8.19
C GLU A 519 4.24 24.49 -8.97
N PRO A 520 3.24 23.80 -8.41
CA PRO A 520 2.65 22.66 -9.10
C PRO A 520 2.02 23.11 -10.42
N ASN A 521 2.26 22.30 -11.44
CA ASN A 521 1.73 22.51 -12.78
C ASN A 521 0.22 22.20 -12.79
N VAL A 522 -0.59 23.13 -12.29
CA VAL A 522 -2.04 23.10 -12.53
C VAL A 522 -2.21 23.45 -14.00
N ALA A 523 -2.34 22.44 -14.86
CA ALA A 523 -2.49 22.60 -16.29
C ALA A 523 -3.48 23.75 -16.62
N ARG A 524 -2.97 24.78 -17.30
CA ARG A 524 -3.78 25.75 -18.02
C ARG A 524 -4.42 25.05 -19.22
N HIS A 525 -5.43 24.22 -18.99
CA HIS A 525 -6.37 23.86 -20.04
C HIS A 525 -7.43 24.96 -20.12
N THR A 526 -7.09 26.06 -20.80
CA THR A 526 -7.99 27.02 -21.45
C THR A 526 -7.15 28.12 -22.08
N ALA A 527 -7.55 28.55 -23.27
CA ALA A 527 -6.95 29.61 -24.09
C ALA A 527 -5.76 29.20 -25.00
N ALA A 528 -6.10 28.48 -26.07
CA ALA A 528 -5.43 28.67 -27.37
C ALA A 528 -6.46 28.47 -28.49
N THR A 529 -7.43 29.39 -28.60
CA THR A 529 -8.20 29.64 -29.84
C THR A 529 -8.99 30.94 -29.69
N SER A 530 -8.37 32.04 -30.08
CA SER A 530 -8.97 33.14 -30.85
C SER A 530 -7.94 34.25 -30.98
N SER A 531 -7.38 34.31 -32.18
CA SER A 531 -6.68 35.48 -32.71
C SER A 531 -7.68 36.58 -33.07
N HIS A 532 -7.16 37.81 -33.13
CA HIS A 532 -7.73 39.04 -33.69
C HIS A 532 -8.80 39.77 -32.87
N VAL A 533 -8.47 40.96 -32.37
CA VAL A 533 -8.77 42.25 -33.03
C VAL A 533 -8.00 43.38 -32.29
N ALA A 534 -7.69 44.43 -33.05
CA ALA A 534 -6.67 45.45 -32.85
C ALA A 534 -6.90 46.49 -31.71
N ARG A 535 -5.79 47.13 -31.34
CA ARG A 535 -5.60 48.33 -30.49
C ARG A 535 -6.14 49.62 -31.16
N ARG A 536 -6.84 50.50 -30.41
CA ARG A 536 -6.56 51.96 -30.19
C ARG A 536 -7.64 52.68 -29.32
N PRO A 537 -7.44 53.94 -28.83
CA PRO A 537 -7.31 54.21 -27.38
C PRO A 537 -8.38 55.12 -26.72
N SER A 538 -8.38 55.08 -25.38
CA SER A 538 -8.74 56.12 -24.38
C SER A 538 -9.99 56.99 -24.56
N GLN A 539 -10.95 56.89 -23.63
CA GLN A 539 -11.37 58.02 -22.76
C GLN A 539 -12.39 57.64 -21.66
N SER A 540 -12.22 58.35 -20.54
CA SER A 540 -13.17 58.64 -19.44
C SER A 540 -13.55 57.57 -18.39
N GLN A 541 -13.43 58.05 -17.16
CA GLN A 541 -13.66 57.42 -15.86
C GLN A 541 -15.13 57.08 -15.59
N ALA A 542 -15.37 55.95 -14.93
CA ALA A 542 -16.31 55.85 -13.81
C ALA A 542 -16.06 54.56 -13.01
N SER A 543 -16.05 54.73 -11.69
CA SER A 543 -15.92 53.75 -10.60
C SER A 543 -16.58 52.38 -10.81
N PHE A 544 -15.93 51.29 -10.38
CA PHE A 544 -16.54 50.20 -9.58
C PHE A 544 -15.48 49.25 -9.01
N HIS A 545 -15.55 49.02 -7.69
CA HIS A 545 -14.91 47.90 -6.99
C HIS A 545 -15.50 46.57 -7.44
N THR A 546 -14.68 45.57 -7.78
CA THR A 546 -14.92 44.12 -7.55
C THR A 546 -13.64 43.35 -7.91
N SER A 547 -12.89 42.83 -6.93
CA SER A 547 -13.00 41.48 -6.38
C SER A 547 -12.62 40.36 -7.37
N ALA A 548 -11.40 39.88 -7.20
CA ALA A 548 -10.99 38.54 -7.59
C ALA A 548 -11.94 37.50 -6.97
N GLN A 549 -12.49 36.59 -7.77
CA GLN A 549 -13.00 35.32 -7.26
C GLN A 549 -12.94 34.20 -8.31
N ARG A 550 -12.24 33.14 -7.90
CA ARG A 550 -11.90 31.89 -8.59
C ARG A 550 -13.14 31.06 -8.97
N SER A 551 -13.01 30.24 -10.02
CA SER A 551 -13.92 29.14 -10.33
C SER A 551 -13.91 28.11 -9.19
N SER A 552 -14.99 28.08 -8.42
CA SER A 552 -15.21 27.15 -7.32
C SER A 552 -16.07 25.96 -7.78
N GLY A 553 -15.81 24.76 -7.24
CA GLY A 553 -16.56 23.54 -7.54
C GLY A 553 -18.06 23.70 -7.26
N SER A 554 -18.89 22.82 -7.84
CA SER A 554 -20.36 22.84 -7.72
C SER A 554 -20.87 23.01 -6.28
N LEU A 555 -20.19 22.39 -5.31
CA LEU A 555 -20.50 22.48 -3.88
C LEU A 555 -20.24 23.87 -3.27
N GLU A 556 -19.16 24.55 -3.67
CA GLU A 556 -18.85 25.90 -3.17
C GLU A 556 -19.80 26.95 -3.76
N ARG A 557 -20.22 26.77 -5.01
CA ARG A 557 -21.30 27.57 -5.61
C ARG A 557 -22.64 27.36 -4.91
N ALA A 558 -22.95 26.12 -4.51
CA ALA A 558 -24.14 25.83 -3.70
C ALA A 558 -24.08 26.48 -2.30
N LYS A 559 -22.93 26.37 -1.61
CA LYS A 559 -22.73 27.04 -0.30
C LYS A 559 -22.86 28.57 -0.39
N GLN A 560 -22.32 29.19 -1.44
CA GLN A 560 -22.46 30.62 -1.68
C GLN A 560 -23.93 31.02 -1.92
N ARG A 561 -24.67 30.23 -2.70
CA ARG A 561 -26.12 30.45 -2.94
C ARG A 561 -26.95 30.30 -1.66
N ILE A 562 -26.63 29.34 -0.80
CA ILE A 562 -27.32 29.16 0.50
C ILE A 562 -27.07 30.34 1.43
N ARG A 563 -25.83 30.87 1.48
CA ARG A 563 -25.52 32.08 2.26
C ARG A 563 -26.27 33.30 1.74
N ALA A 564 -26.37 33.46 0.41
CA ALA A 564 -27.15 34.54 -0.19
C ALA A 564 -28.66 34.38 0.08
N LEU A 565 -29.18 33.15 0.10
CA LEU A 565 -30.58 32.87 0.41
C LEU A 565 -30.90 33.12 1.88
N ALA A 566 -30.00 32.75 2.80
CA ALA A 566 -30.11 33.05 4.23
C ALA A 566 -30.22 34.55 4.50
N ALA A 567 -29.42 35.36 3.80
CA ALA A 567 -29.47 36.82 3.89
C ALA A 567 -30.81 37.40 3.38
N ARG A 568 -31.41 36.81 2.34
CA ARG A 568 -32.70 37.26 1.77
C ARG A 568 -33.92 36.85 2.60
N THR A 569 -33.87 35.71 3.29
CA THR A 569 -35.01 35.15 4.03
C THR A 569 -34.93 35.39 5.54
N GLY A 570 -33.90 36.10 6.02
CA GLY A 570 -33.70 36.39 7.44
C GLY A 570 -33.49 35.13 8.31
N SER A 571 -33.02 34.04 7.70
CA SER A 571 -32.85 32.74 8.36
C SER A 571 -31.38 32.46 8.68
N ASP A 572 -31.10 31.74 9.77
CA ASP A 572 -29.72 31.36 10.13
C ASP A 572 -29.13 30.39 9.06
N PRO A 573 -27.93 30.69 8.51
CA PRO A 573 -27.31 29.88 7.46
C PRO A 573 -27.02 28.43 7.85
N ALA A 574 -26.83 28.11 9.13
CA ALA A 574 -26.53 26.73 9.56
C ALA A 574 -27.75 25.80 9.47
N PRO A 575 -28.92 26.11 10.07
CA PRO A 575 -30.16 25.36 9.86
C PRO A 575 -30.58 25.26 8.38
N LEU A 576 -30.34 26.33 7.60
CA LEU A 576 -30.68 26.37 6.18
C LEU A 576 -29.82 25.41 5.36
N LEU A 577 -28.52 25.31 5.67
CA LEU A 577 -27.61 24.36 5.03
C LEU A 577 -28.00 22.91 5.36
N VAL A 578 -28.35 22.63 6.62
CA VAL A 578 -28.81 21.30 7.05
C VAL A 578 -30.12 20.93 6.35
N ALA A 579 -31.08 21.86 6.27
CA ALA A 579 -32.33 21.65 5.53
C ALA A 579 -32.07 21.36 4.05
N PHE A 580 -31.17 22.13 3.41
CA PHE A 580 -30.78 21.90 2.02
C PHE A 580 -30.15 20.52 1.82
N LEU A 581 -29.19 20.11 2.66
CA LEU A 581 -28.53 18.81 2.54
C LEU A 581 -29.54 17.65 2.73
N ALA A 582 -30.42 17.77 3.73
CA ALA A 582 -31.47 16.77 3.94
C ALA A 582 -32.43 16.67 2.75
N LEU A 583 -32.89 17.81 2.21
CA LEU A 583 -33.71 17.85 0.99
C LEU A 583 -32.96 17.30 -0.23
N HIS A 584 -31.67 17.58 -0.35
CA HIS A 584 -30.85 17.12 -1.47
C HIS A 584 -30.72 15.60 -1.50
N GLU A 585 -30.51 14.98 -0.33
CA GLU A 585 -30.47 13.53 -0.18
C GLU A 585 -31.86 12.89 -0.33
N LEU A 586 -32.90 13.46 0.27
CA LEU A 586 -34.27 12.93 0.15
C LEU A 586 -34.78 12.98 -1.28
N THR A 587 -34.49 14.06 -2.02
CA THR A 587 -34.80 14.17 -3.46
C THR A 587 -33.92 13.29 -4.34
N ALA A 588 -32.88 12.66 -3.79
CA ALA A 588 -32.11 11.59 -4.46
C ALA A 588 -32.74 10.23 -4.20
N ILE A 589 -32.91 9.91 -2.92
CA ILE A 589 -33.21 8.57 -2.44
C ILE A 589 -34.65 8.20 -2.74
N VAL A 590 -35.61 9.08 -2.44
CA VAL A 590 -37.04 8.76 -2.62
C VAL A 590 -37.38 8.54 -4.10
N PRO A 591 -37.02 9.44 -5.04
CA PRO A 591 -37.28 9.18 -6.46
C PRO A 591 -36.51 7.98 -7.00
N LEU A 592 -35.29 7.71 -6.51
CA LEU A 592 -34.53 6.53 -6.92
C LEU A 592 -35.32 5.24 -6.67
N PHE A 593 -35.81 5.05 -5.44
CA PHE A 593 -36.56 3.83 -5.10
C PHE A 593 -37.95 3.78 -5.72
N VAL A 594 -38.63 4.93 -5.87
CA VAL A 594 -39.95 4.99 -6.53
C VAL A 594 -39.83 4.69 -8.03
N ILE A 595 -38.87 5.28 -8.72
CA ILE A 595 -38.64 5.03 -10.15
C ILE A 595 -38.18 3.58 -10.35
N ALA A 596 -37.29 3.07 -9.49
CA ALA A 596 -36.87 1.66 -9.55
C ALA A 596 -38.06 0.71 -9.36
N ALA A 597 -38.97 1.00 -8.43
CA ALA A 597 -40.16 0.19 -8.21
C ALA A 597 -41.14 0.24 -9.39
N ILE A 598 -41.36 1.40 -9.99
CA ILE A 598 -42.21 1.55 -11.18
C ILE A 598 -41.60 0.81 -12.37
N LEU A 599 -40.30 0.96 -12.61
CA LEU A 599 -39.60 0.28 -13.71
C LEU A 599 -39.56 -1.23 -13.52
N ALA A 600 -39.43 -1.71 -12.28
CA ALA A 600 -39.46 -3.13 -11.97
C ALA A 600 -40.86 -3.74 -12.16
N LEU A 601 -41.92 -3.00 -11.81
CA LEU A 601 -43.32 -3.40 -12.03
C LEU A 601 -43.68 -3.44 -13.52
N LEU A 602 -43.13 -2.53 -14.32
CA LEU A 602 -43.42 -2.41 -15.75
C LEU A 602 -42.45 -3.20 -16.65
N GLY A 603 -41.40 -3.81 -16.08
CA GLY A 603 -40.35 -4.49 -16.84
C GLY A 603 -39.57 -3.57 -17.78
N GLY A 604 -39.59 -2.25 -17.56
CA GLY A 604 -39.11 -1.23 -18.50
C GLY A 604 -37.69 -0.74 -18.26
N GLY A 605 -36.95 -1.32 -17.30
CA GLY A 605 -35.60 -0.86 -16.92
C GLY A 605 -34.60 -0.87 -18.09
N ASP A 606 -34.62 -1.93 -18.90
CA ASP A 606 -33.73 -2.07 -20.05
C ASP A 606 -34.12 -1.12 -21.20
N VAL A 607 -35.42 -0.96 -21.45
CA VAL A 607 -35.95 -0.02 -22.46
C VAL A 607 -35.56 1.42 -22.15
N LEU A 608 -35.60 1.81 -20.86
CA LEU A 608 -35.19 3.16 -20.45
C LEU A 608 -33.68 3.36 -20.60
N LEU A 609 -32.87 2.35 -20.25
CA LEU A 609 -31.42 2.40 -20.42
C LEU A 609 -31.03 2.49 -21.91
N GLU A 610 -31.70 1.76 -22.79
CA GLU A 610 -31.51 1.86 -24.25
C GLU A 610 -31.95 3.22 -24.80
N ALA A 611 -33.09 3.75 -24.36
CA ALA A 611 -33.55 5.07 -24.76
C ALA A 611 -32.59 6.19 -24.31
N ILE A 612 -32.04 6.10 -23.09
CA ILE A 612 -31.03 7.03 -22.58
C ILE A 612 -29.74 6.92 -23.41
N ASP A 613 -29.28 5.70 -23.69
CA ASP A 613 -28.07 5.45 -24.49
C ASP A 613 -28.24 6.02 -25.92
N HIS A 614 -29.41 5.83 -26.54
CA HIS A 614 -29.74 6.38 -27.83
C HIS A 614 -29.80 7.92 -27.82
N MET A 615 -30.35 8.52 -26.75
CA MET A 615 -30.43 9.97 -26.59
C MET A 615 -29.05 10.61 -26.37
N VAL A 616 -28.19 9.99 -25.56
CA VAL A 616 -26.79 10.41 -25.35
C VAL A 616 -26.01 10.34 -26.65
N ASN A 617 -26.15 9.25 -27.42
CA ASN A 617 -25.50 9.09 -28.72
C ASN A 617 -25.98 10.14 -29.76
N LYS A 618 -27.24 10.57 -29.68
CA LYS A 618 -27.82 11.54 -30.62
C LYS A 618 -27.43 12.99 -30.34
N PHE A 619 -27.25 13.38 -29.07
CA PHE A 619 -27.03 14.78 -28.69
C PHE A 619 -25.61 15.14 -28.26
N ALA A 620 -24.73 14.17 -27.99
CA ALA A 620 -23.34 14.43 -27.60
C ALA A 620 -22.32 13.37 -28.10
N PRO A 621 -22.20 13.13 -29.42
CA PRO A 621 -21.36 12.06 -29.96
C PRO A 621 -19.84 12.26 -29.78
N LYS A 622 -19.36 13.40 -29.25
CA LYS A 622 -17.92 13.73 -29.21
C LYS A 622 -17.36 14.31 -27.90
N GLU A 623 -18.11 14.40 -26.80
CA GLU A 623 -17.59 15.09 -25.60
C GLU A 623 -17.59 14.34 -24.26
N ASP A 624 -18.04 13.09 -24.13
CA ASP A 624 -17.94 12.42 -22.82
C ASP A 624 -17.63 10.92 -22.89
N ALA A 625 -16.37 10.60 -23.19
CA ALA A 625 -15.80 9.26 -22.99
C ALA A 625 -15.99 8.76 -21.54
N VAL A 626 -16.05 9.69 -20.58
CA VAL A 626 -16.30 9.41 -19.16
C VAL A 626 -17.73 8.91 -18.91
N LEU A 627 -18.73 9.49 -19.57
CA LEU A 627 -20.12 9.07 -19.41
C LEU A 627 -20.36 7.70 -20.06
N HIS A 628 -19.79 7.47 -21.24
CA HIS A 628 -19.86 6.17 -21.92
C HIS A 628 -19.15 5.06 -21.13
N GLU A 629 -17.95 5.30 -20.63
CA GLU A 629 -17.22 4.33 -19.79
C GLU A 629 -17.96 4.08 -18.47
N TRP A 630 -18.64 5.09 -17.92
CA TRP A 630 -19.42 4.94 -16.70
C TRP A 630 -20.72 4.13 -16.91
N ILE A 631 -21.45 4.38 -18.00
CA ILE A 631 -22.62 3.57 -18.41
C ILE A 631 -22.19 2.11 -18.70
N ALA A 632 -21.09 1.93 -19.43
CA ALA A 632 -20.56 0.60 -19.75
C ALA A 632 -20.09 -0.15 -18.49
N ARG A 633 -19.47 0.55 -17.53
CA ARG A 633 -19.08 -0.03 -16.23
C ARG A 633 -20.31 -0.40 -15.39
N GLY A 634 -21.36 0.42 -15.40
CA GLY A 634 -22.65 0.11 -14.78
C GLY A 634 -23.28 -1.16 -15.36
N ARG A 635 -23.33 -1.28 -16.69
CA ARG A 635 -23.80 -2.49 -17.39
C ARG A 635 -22.96 -3.72 -17.02
N ARG A 636 -21.61 -3.62 -17.08
CA ARG A 636 -20.71 -4.73 -16.71
C ARG A 636 -20.88 -5.18 -15.26
N MET A 637 -21.11 -4.26 -14.34
CA MET A 637 -21.35 -4.56 -12.93
C MET A 637 -22.70 -5.25 -12.73
N ALA A 638 -23.76 -4.75 -13.39
CA ALA A 638 -25.08 -5.37 -13.37
C ALA A 638 -25.06 -6.79 -13.96
N THR A 639 -24.40 -7.01 -15.11
CA THR A 639 -24.27 -8.33 -15.72
C THR A 639 -23.48 -9.30 -14.84
N ARG A 640 -22.38 -8.86 -14.21
CA ARG A 640 -21.61 -9.70 -13.27
C ARG A 640 -22.39 -10.04 -12.01
N MET A 641 -23.20 -9.12 -11.50
CA MET A 641 -24.05 -9.38 -10.34
C MET A 641 -25.23 -10.28 -10.68
N CYS A 642 -25.86 -10.13 -11.85
CA CYS A 642 -26.87 -11.08 -12.35
C CYS A 642 -26.29 -12.49 -12.48
N ALA A 643 -25.12 -12.65 -13.10
CA ALA A 643 -24.46 -13.95 -13.22
C ALA A 643 -24.11 -14.57 -11.85
N ARG A 644 -23.85 -13.73 -10.85
CA ARG A 644 -23.52 -14.14 -9.48
C ARG A 644 -24.77 -14.42 -8.64
N CYS A 645 -25.89 -13.73 -8.89
CA CYS A 645 -27.18 -13.99 -8.26
C CYS A 645 -27.85 -15.23 -8.85
N ASP A 646 -27.75 -15.45 -10.17
CA ASP A 646 -28.18 -16.71 -10.82
C ASP A 646 -27.39 -17.91 -10.26
N ALA A 647 -26.10 -17.74 -9.99
CA ALA A 647 -25.27 -18.78 -9.37
C ALA A 647 -25.59 -19.04 -7.88
N VAL A 648 -26.29 -18.11 -7.20
CA VAL A 648 -26.61 -18.21 -5.77
C VAL A 648 -28.07 -18.63 -5.53
N LEU A 649 -28.96 -18.49 -6.51
CA LEU A 649 -30.41 -18.68 -6.31
C LEU A 649 -31.09 -19.77 -7.16
N HIS A 650 -30.42 -20.46 -8.09
CA HIS A 650 -31.07 -21.56 -8.82
C HIS A 650 -30.94 -22.91 -8.11
N GLY A 651 -31.84 -23.10 -7.14
CA GLY A 651 -32.58 -24.35 -6.96
C GLY A 651 -34.04 -24.07 -7.30
N GLU A 652 -34.52 -24.68 -8.39
CA GLU A 652 -35.92 -24.82 -8.84
C GLU A 652 -36.81 -23.55 -8.95
N GLU A 653 -37.11 -23.19 -10.21
CA GLU A 653 -38.30 -22.49 -10.69
C GLU A 653 -38.91 -21.38 -9.82
N GLY A 654 -38.30 -20.17 -9.84
CA GLY A 654 -39.00 -18.94 -9.46
C GLY A 654 -38.13 -17.75 -9.10
N ALA A 655 -37.79 -16.90 -10.08
CA ALA A 655 -38.14 -15.47 -10.13
C ALA A 655 -37.10 -14.60 -10.89
N PRO A 656 -37.47 -14.00 -12.04
CA PRO A 656 -36.69 -12.94 -12.72
C PRO A 656 -36.67 -11.60 -11.94
N ALA A 657 -37.10 -11.57 -10.68
CA ALA A 657 -37.36 -10.34 -9.93
C ALA A 657 -36.09 -9.59 -9.49
N ALA A 658 -35.01 -10.29 -9.11
CA ALA A 658 -33.79 -9.64 -8.62
C ALA A 658 -33.01 -8.95 -9.76
N ALA A 659 -32.93 -9.60 -10.92
CA ALA A 659 -32.31 -9.02 -12.12
C ALA A 659 -33.09 -7.80 -12.61
N VAL A 660 -34.42 -7.90 -12.70
CA VAL A 660 -35.32 -6.80 -13.08
C VAL A 660 -35.25 -5.64 -12.07
N TRP A 661 -35.13 -5.94 -10.77
CA TRP A 661 -34.95 -4.91 -9.75
C TRP A 661 -33.61 -4.18 -9.90
N LEU A 662 -32.52 -4.90 -10.18
CA LEU A 662 -31.19 -4.31 -10.29
C LEU A 662 -31.02 -3.44 -11.55
N THR A 663 -31.57 -3.88 -12.69
CA THR A 663 -31.60 -3.06 -13.92
C THR A 663 -32.46 -1.82 -13.74
N SER A 664 -33.62 -1.97 -13.10
CA SER A 664 -34.52 -0.86 -12.75
C SER A 664 -33.90 0.15 -11.79
N LEU A 665 -33.14 -0.31 -10.78
CA LEU A 665 -32.41 0.56 -9.86
C LEU A 665 -31.29 1.32 -10.55
N THR A 666 -30.58 0.67 -11.47
CA THR A 666 -29.51 1.30 -12.26
C THR A 666 -30.08 2.37 -13.18
N ALA A 667 -31.18 2.08 -13.90
CA ALA A 667 -31.89 3.03 -14.74
C ALA A 667 -32.43 4.24 -13.94
N ALA A 668 -33.04 3.97 -12.78
CA ALA A 668 -33.52 5.00 -11.87
C ALA A 668 -32.39 5.91 -11.38
N TYR A 669 -31.22 5.34 -11.06
CA TYR A 669 -30.06 6.10 -10.59
C TYR A 669 -29.53 7.05 -11.66
N VAL A 670 -29.44 6.59 -12.90
CA VAL A 670 -29.05 7.44 -14.04
C VAL A 670 -30.06 8.59 -14.23
N ALA A 671 -31.36 8.29 -14.20
CA ALA A 671 -32.41 9.31 -14.31
C ALA A 671 -32.33 10.37 -13.18
N VAL A 672 -32.14 9.94 -11.93
CA VAL A 672 -31.99 10.83 -10.76
C VAL A 672 -30.72 11.68 -10.84
N LYS A 673 -29.66 11.19 -11.49
CA LYS A 673 -28.44 11.95 -11.77
C LYS A 673 -28.61 12.97 -12.89
N LEU A 674 -29.33 12.62 -13.96
CA LEU A 674 -29.65 13.57 -15.04
C LEU A 674 -30.48 14.75 -14.53
N LEU A 675 -31.34 14.54 -13.53
CA LEU A 675 -32.15 15.58 -12.88
C LEU A 675 -31.41 16.40 -11.81
N LEU A 676 -30.11 16.19 -11.61
CA LEU A 676 -29.33 16.86 -10.54
C LEU A 676 -29.47 18.40 -10.54
N PRO A 677 -29.44 19.13 -11.68
CA PRO A 677 -29.60 20.58 -11.68
C PRO A 677 -30.97 21.04 -11.17
N VAL A 678 -32.03 20.33 -11.58
CA VAL A 678 -33.41 20.60 -11.17
C VAL A 678 -33.60 20.28 -9.69
N ARG A 679 -33.03 19.17 -9.22
CA ARG A 679 -33.05 18.77 -7.80
C ARG A 679 -32.37 19.80 -6.91
N ILE A 680 -31.20 20.30 -7.29
CA ILE A 680 -30.50 21.36 -6.55
C ILE A 680 -31.37 22.64 -6.49
N ALA A 681 -32.03 23.02 -7.58
CA ALA A 681 -32.91 24.18 -7.62
C ALA A 681 -34.14 24.03 -6.70
N LEU A 682 -34.80 22.87 -6.72
CA LEU A 682 -35.94 22.56 -5.85
C LEU A 682 -35.54 22.50 -4.37
N SER A 683 -34.43 21.83 -4.05
CA SER A 683 -33.91 21.78 -2.67
C SER A 683 -33.57 23.18 -2.15
N LEU A 684 -33.02 24.06 -2.99
CA LEU A 684 -32.77 25.46 -2.63
C LEU A 684 -34.08 26.24 -2.41
N ALA A 685 -35.10 26.04 -3.23
CA ALA A 685 -36.39 26.71 -3.11
C ALA A 685 -37.14 26.33 -1.83
N TRP A 686 -37.07 25.05 -1.42
CA TRP A 686 -37.80 24.52 -0.26
C TRP A 686 -37.01 24.53 1.05
N ALA A 687 -35.69 24.74 0.99
CA ALA A 687 -34.83 24.83 2.17
C ALA A 687 -35.30 25.87 3.21
N PRO A 688 -35.77 27.09 2.86
CA PRO A 688 -36.22 28.07 3.85
C PRO A 688 -37.50 27.67 4.61
N ALA A 689 -38.45 26.99 3.93
CA ALA A 689 -39.66 26.50 4.57
C ALA A 689 -39.34 25.31 5.49
N THR A 690 -38.53 24.37 4.99
CA THR A 690 -38.11 23.16 5.72
C THR A 690 -37.24 23.49 6.93
N ALA A 691 -36.34 24.47 6.80
CA ALA A 691 -35.54 24.95 7.91
C ALA A 691 -36.40 25.55 9.02
N ARG A 692 -37.43 26.34 8.68
CA ARG A 692 -38.33 26.95 9.67
C ARG A 692 -39.26 25.93 10.35
N MET A 693 -39.83 25.00 9.58
CA MET A 693 -40.82 24.06 10.08
C MET A 693 -40.21 22.89 10.86
N PHE A 694 -39.07 22.36 10.42
CA PHE A 694 -38.55 21.09 10.95
C PHE A 694 -37.18 21.23 11.63
N ILE A 695 -36.25 21.98 11.04
CA ILE A 695 -34.87 22.05 11.55
C ILE A 695 -34.75 23.05 12.72
N MET A 696 -35.33 24.24 12.63
CA MET A 696 -35.22 25.27 13.69
C MET A 696 -35.79 24.86 15.04
N PRO A 697 -36.95 24.17 15.14
CA PRO A 697 -37.47 23.68 16.42
C PRO A 697 -36.50 22.70 17.10
N LEU A 698 -35.87 21.83 16.32
CA LEU A 698 -34.84 20.90 16.79
C LEU A 698 -33.55 21.64 17.16
N TRP A 699 -33.13 22.58 16.33
CA TRP A 699 -31.92 23.37 16.53
C TRP A 699 -31.96 24.18 17.83
N ARG A 700 -33.10 24.83 18.10
CA ARG A 700 -33.32 25.61 19.33
C ARG A 700 -33.32 24.77 20.61
N ARG A 701 -33.64 23.47 20.53
CA ARG A 701 -33.53 22.53 21.66
C ARG A 701 -32.08 22.16 22.00
N TRP A 702 -31.17 22.25 21.03
CA TRP A 702 -29.80 21.74 21.15
C TRP A 702 -28.73 22.85 21.25
N THR A 703 -29.08 24.11 21.00
CA THR A 703 -28.16 25.26 21.19
C THR A 703 -28.37 25.94 22.54
N PRO A 704 -27.36 25.97 23.44
CA PRO A 704 -27.47 26.67 24.72
C PRO A 704 -27.61 28.19 24.53
N ARG A 705 -28.53 28.83 25.27
CA ARG A 705 -28.70 30.29 25.28
C ARG A 705 -27.43 30.95 25.82
N ARG A 706 -26.80 31.84 25.03
CA ARG A 706 -25.72 32.69 25.52
C ARG A 706 -26.28 33.71 26.54
N PRO A 707 -25.60 33.98 27.66
CA PRO A 707 -25.99 35.07 28.56
C PRO A 707 -25.79 36.44 27.89
N PRO A 708 -26.54 37.47 28.29
CA PRO A 708 -26.46 38.80 27.70
C PRO A 708 -25.07 39.40 27.95
N SER A 709 -24.53 40.03 26.91
CA SER A 709 -23.22 40.68 26.93
C SER A 709 -23.26 41.99 27.72
N THR A 710 -22.45 42.09 28.77
CA THR A 710 -21.92 43.35 29.30
C THR A 710 -20.56 43.63 28.71
#